data_AF-A0A2B4R3X3-F1
#
_entry.id   AF-A0A2B4R3X3-F1
#
_cell.length_a   1.000
_cell.length_b   1.000
_cell.length_c   1.000
_cell.angle_alpha   90.00
_cell.angle_beta   90.00
_cell.angle_gamma   90.00
#
_symmetry.space_group_name_H-M   'P 1'
#
loop_
_entity.id
_entity.type
_entity.pdbx_description
1 polymer ?
#
loop_
_entity_poly.entity_id
_entity_poly.type
_entity_poly.pdbx_seq_one_letter_code
_entity_poly.pdbx_strand_id
1 'polypeptide(L)'
;MMINRNKWLQVLSLGLILFFGAGDVKAHDKGFADVVAPLLPGVVNISITREVKAPKGPAIPPGSPFEDLFRQFFEGQGGMMGGRARTVKSLGSGFVVDPSGYIVTNNHVVADAQEVLVTFQPTGDDEETELKAKIIGRDPRTDLALLKVESKKPLTALKWGDSTQTRVGDWVIAIGNPFGLGSTVTSGIISNIGRDVTMGPAQYIEGFLQIDAPVNQGNSGGPAINARGEVIGVINAIATTTGGNIGIGFAIPSEVAKTTIEQLKKFGRTRRGRLGVGVLPVDKEKAKYYGLIRPYGAEVNEVNEGGPADKGGIKEGDIILEFNGQKIKSSRHLPRVVGETPIGRKVPVVVWRDKKRTTLSVQVGDYEEAEKVASGSDLDEADEADEDGGDVIKELGITLHPLNLSARERYRIADDVQGVVIIGMDMEGVAASKGLRRGDVVISVDGGNIASIKDLRSAIDQSKKEGREFMRWRISRQGRNLFVVLPTDPDENQSASLRLDSYLTKICEDLSRSRLKRLIEQGHVSVQGQVILSPKHRLKPGDSIHLNLPSVKPTHLSAQPLDLDIIFEDDDIIVINKPAGLVVHPGAGNPDHTLVNALLAHCGDSFLNIGGQERPGLVHRLDKDTSGLMVAAKTEQAYQGLTKQFSDRTIKRIYQALVWGIVSPFQGKIDQPIARHPRQRQKMAVLRNGRPAVTHYQVLESFPPYLTLVECQLETGRTHQIRVHMTSIQHPLFADSAYGRPPKGLFIDDLKEASQKLRRQALHAKSLSFLHPISGENIDLTLICRKTL
;
A
#
# COMPACT_ATOMS: atom_id res chain seq x y z
N MET A 1 -7.07 83.73 -37.25
CA MET A 1 -6.16 82.93 -38.09
C MET A 1 -5.58 81.83 -37.21
N MET A 2 -6.24 80.67 -37.20
CA MET A 2 -5.82 79.46 -36.49
C MET A 2 -4.86 78.65 -37.35
N ILE A 3 -4.02 77.83 -36.69
CA ILE A 3 -3.46 76.52 -37.08
C ILE A 3 -1.99 76.45 -36.59
N ASN A 4 -1.46 75.35 -36.05
CA ASN A 4 -1.96 74.30 -35.17
C ASN A 4 -0.70 73.62 -34.60
N ARG A 5 -0.77 73.18 -33.34
CA ARG A 5 0.28 72.45 -32.60
C ARG A 5 0.60 71.13 -33.32
N ASN A 6 1.74 70.98 -34.02
CA ASN A 6 2.16 69.66 -34.51
C ASN A 6 3.62 69.45 -34.96
N LYS A 7 4.63 70.12 -34.36
CA LYS A 7 6.04 69.89 -34.78
C LYS A 7 7.10 69.66 -33.70
N TRP A 8 6.76 69.67 -32.41
CA TRP A 8 7.76 69.49 -31.34
C TRP A 8 7.77 68.11 -30.66
N LEU A 9 6.98 67.15 -31.15
CA LEU A 9 6.89 65.79 -30.60
C LEU A 9 7.62 64.72 -31.44
N GLN A 10 8.32 65.09 -32.52
CA GLN A 10 9.00 64.12 -33.40
C GLN A 10 10.53 64.08 -33.26
N VAL A 11 11.15 64.89 -32.39
CA VAL A 11 12.62 64.89 -32.20
C VAL A 11 13.06 64.29 -30.86
N LEU A 12 12.12 63.97 -29.95
CA LEU A 12 12.42 63.31 -28.66
C LEU A 12 12.15 61.79 -28.64
N SER A 13 11.79 61.20 -29.79
CA SER A 13 11.44 59.78 -29.94
C SER A 13 12.50 58.96 -30.70
N LEU A 14 13.70 59.48 -30.92
CA LEU A 14 14.79 58.80 -31.65
C LEU A 14 16.08 58.55 -30.83
N GLY A 15 16.02 58.64 -29.50
CA GLY A 15 17.20 58.61 -28.63
C GLY A 15 17.09 57.73 -27.38
N LEU A 16 16.19 56.74 -27.35
CA LEU A 16 16.08 55.80 -26.23
C LEU A 16 15.65 54.39 -26.67
N ILE A 17 16.28 53.87 -27.73
CA ILE A 17 16.19 52.45 -28.12
C ILE A 17 17.62 51.91 -28.28
N LEU A 18 18.41 51.95 -27.20
CA LEU A 18 19.65 51.19 -27.06
C LEU A 18 19.75 50.84 -25.56
N PHE A 19 19.95 49.56 -25.25
CA PHE A 19 19.94 48.92 -23.92
C PHE A 19 18.58 48.43 -23.38
N PHE A 20 17.80 47.74 -24.22
CA PHE A 20 17.36 46.42 -23.77
C PHE A 20 18.28 45.43 -24.47
N GLY A 21 19.29 44.95 -23.73
CA GLY A 21 19.93 43.71 -24.11
C GLY A 21 18.83 42.70 -24.29
N ALA A 22 18.66 42.20 -25.51
CA ALA A 22 18.07 40.90 -25.69
C ALA A 22 18.92 39.98 -24.81
N GLY A 23 18.43 39.71 -23.59
CA GLY A 23 18.90 38.57 -22.85
C GLY A 23 18.67 37.42 -23.80
N ASP A 24 19.77 36.92 -24.37
CA ASP A 24 19.82 35.66 -25.07
C ASP A 24 19.07 34.66 -24.21
N VAL A 25 17.79 34.46 -24.48
CA VAL A 25 17.13 33.20 -24.15
C VAL A 25 17.75 32.24 -25.15
N LYS A 26 18.99 31.84 -24.88
CA LYS A 26 19.58 30.65 -25.44
C LYS A 26 18.62 29.55 -25.03
N ALA A 27 17.72 29.21 -25.94
CA ALA A 27 17.25 27.84 -26.03
C ALA A 27 18.50 26.96 -25.89
N HIS A 28 18.45 25.98 -24.98
CA HIS A 28 19.54 25.06 -24.70
C HIS A 28 19.78 24.16 -25.93
N ASP A 29 20.30 24.72 -27.03
CA ASP A 29 20.69 23.99 -28.23
C ASP A 29 21.94 23.13 -27.97
N LYS A 30 22.62 23.38 -26.84
CA LYS A 30 23.67 22.54 -26.28
C LYS A 30 23.08 21.75 -25.11
N GLY A 31 23.04 20.42 -25.20
CA GLY A 31 22.55 19.55 -24.13
C GLY A 31 23.36 19.67 -22.83
N PHE A 32 23.11 18.79 -21.85
CA PHE A 32 23.73 18.88 -20.51
C PHE A 32 25.20 18.42 -20.43
N ALA A 33 25.84 18.08 -21.56
CA ALA A 33 27.19 17.50 -21.59
C ALA A 33 28.24 18.39 -20.89
N ASP A 34 28.22 19.70 -21.17
CA ASP A 34 29.16 20.67 -20.59
C ASP A 34 28.99 20.84 -19.07
N VAL A 35 27.78 20.57 -18.56
CA VAL A 35 27.46 20.61 -17.12
C VAL A 35 27.90 19.31 -16.44
N VAL A 36 27.71 18.18 -17.11
CA VAL A 36 27.87 16.84 -16.52
C VAL A 36 29.32 16.37 -16.57
N ALA A 37 30.02 16.57 -17.70
CA ALA A 37 31.35 16.00 -17.92
C ALA A 37 32.37 16.35 -16.80
N PRO A 38 32.43 17.59 -16.26
CA PRO A 38 33.35 17.91 -15.16
C PRO A 38 33.00 17.23 -13.83
N LEU A 39 31.76 16.77 -13.66
CA LEU A 39 31.24 16.22 -12.40
C LEU A 39 31.39 14.69 -12.32
N LEU A 40 31.45 14.01 -13.47
CA LEU A 40 31.51 12.54 -13.54
C LEU A 40 32.63 11.91 -12.70
N PRO A 41 33.87 12.46 -12.66
CA PRO A 41 34.93 11.87 -11.83
C PRO A 41 34.63 11.89 -10.32
N GLY A 42 33.73 12.78 -9.89
CA GLY A 42 33.30 12.88 -8.50
C GLY A 42 32.11 11.98 -8.12
N VAL A 43 31.52 11.24 -9.07
CA VAL A 43 30.41 10.32 -8.84
C VAL A 43 30.93 8.88 -8.85
N VAL A 44 30.63 8.14 -7.79
CA VAL A 44 31.27 6.84 -7.50
C VAL A 44 30.25 5.73 -7.39
N ASN A 45 30.67 4.51 -7.70
CA ASN A 45 29.95 3.29 -7.32
C ASN A 45 30.28 2.96 -5.86
N ILE A 46 29.29 2.46 -5.14
CA ILE A 46 29.46 1.91 -3.79
C ILE A 46 29.05 0.46 -3.84
N SER A 47 30.01 -0.42 -3.53
CA SER A 47 29.76 -1.84 -3.38
C SER A 47 30.05 -2.28 -1.95
N ILE A 48 29.20 -3.17 -1.45
CA ILE A 48 29.37 -3.73 -0.11
C ILE A 48 29.54 -5.24 -0.21
N THR A 49 30.43 -5.79 0.60
CA THR A 49 30.62 -7.24 0.70
C THR A 49 29.94 -7.74 1.96
N ARG A 50 29.08 -8.76 1.81
CA ARG A 50 28.45 -9.49 2.92
C ARG A 50 28.64 -10.98 2.74
N GLU A 51 29.22 -11.65 3.72
CA GLU A 51 29.16 -13.11 3.80
C GLU A 51 27.76 -13.57 4.23
N VAL A 52 27.07 -14.33 3.38
CA VAL A 52 25.81 -14.96 3.74
C VAL A 52 26.06 -16.47 3.94
N LYS A 53 25.84 -16.96 5.16
CA LYS A 53 25.79 -18.40 5.45
C LYS A 53 24.60 -19.00 4.69
N ALA A 54 24.84 -20.07 3.94
CA ALA A 54 23.78 -20.75 3.20
C ALA A 54 22.68 -21.24 4.16
N PRO A 55 21.39 -21.12 3.80
CA PRO A 55 20.33 -21.74 4.59
C PRO A 55 20.56 -23.25 4.64
N LYS A 56 20.45 -23.85 5.84
CA LYS A 56 20.45 -25.31 5.97
C LYS A 56 19.23 -25.84 5.21
N GLY A 57 19.47 -26.67 4.20
CA GLY A 57 18.40 -27.38 3.51
C GLY A 57 17.62 -28.29 4.48
N PRO A 58 16.43 -28.78 4.10
CA PRO A 58 15.66 -29.69 4.93
C PRO A 58 16.51 -30.91 5.30
N ALA A 59 16.62 -31.20 6.60
CA ALA A 59 17.33 -32.37 7.09
C ALA A 59 16.47 -33.63 6.89
N ILE A 60 17.00 -34.63 6.19
CA ILE A 60 16.37 -35.95 6.08
C ILE A 60 16.74 -36.76 7.34
N PRO A 61 15.77 -37.36 8.05
CA PRO A 61 16.06 -38.25 9.18
C PRO A 61 16.88 -39.48 8.75
N PRO A 62 17.89 -39.91 9.52
CA PRO A 62 18.68 -41.12 9.21
C PRO A 62 17.77 -42.36 9.11
N GLY A 63 17.91 -43.16 8.04
CA GLY A 63 17.13 -44.39 7.84
C GLY A 63 15.82 -44.22 7.08
N SER A 64 15.58 -43.07 6.44
CA SER A 64 14.38 -42.89 5.61
C SER A 64 14.48 -43.71 4.30
N PRO A 65 13.38 -44.25 3.76
CA PRO A 65 13.36 -44.97 2.48
C PRO A 65 13.85 -44.15 1.27
N PHE A 66 13.97 -42.84 1.42
CA PHE A 66 14.42 -41.91 0.39
C PHE A 66 15.91 -41.57 0.47
N GLU A 67 16.64 -42.10 1.47
CA GLU A 67 18.06 -41.82 1.69
C GLU A 67 18.92 -42.23 0.48
N ASP A 68 18.72 -43.44 -0.04
CA ASP A 68 19.47 -43.96 -1.19
C ASP A 68 19.06 -43.27 -2.51
N LEU A 69 17.78 -42.90 -2.65
CA LEU A 69 17.27 -42.17 -3.80
C LEU A 69 17.86 -40.74 -3.87
N PHE A 70 17.96 -40.05 -2.73
CA PHE A 70 18.58 -38.74 -2.65
C PHE A 70 20.09 -38.81 -2.87
N ARG A 71 20.77 -39.83 -2.32
CA ARG A 71 22.21 -40.01 -2.52
C ARG A 71 22.55 -40.19 -4.02
N GLN A 72 21.82 -41.05 -4.73
CA GLN A 72 22.02 -41.24 -6.18
C GLN A 72 21.63 -40.01 -7.02
N PHE A 73 20.58 -39.26 -6.64
CA PHE A 73 20.14 -38.07 -7.38
C PHE A 73 21.15 -36.91 -7.29
N PHE A 74 21.87 -36.78 -6.17
CA PHE A 74 22.83 -35.70 -5.93
C PHE A 74 24.30 -36.06 -6.22
N GLU A 75 24.66 -37.35 -6.28
CA GLU A 75 26.01 -37.79 -6.70
C GLU A 75 26.17 -37.80 -8.24
N GLY A 76 25.08 -37.89 -9.01
CA GLY A 76 25.09 -37.95 -10.48
C GLY A 76 25.23 -36.60 -11.21
N GLN A 77 25.09 -35.46 -10.52
CA GLN A 77 25.36 -34.13 -11.07
C GLN A 77 26.60 -33.54 -10.38
N GLY A 78 27.72 -33.49 -11.10
CA GLY A 78 28.99 -33.01 -10.57
C GLY A 78 28.91 -31.68 -9.83
N GLY A 79 29.26 -31.69 -8.54
CA GLY A 79 30.12 -30.67 -7.93
C GLY A 79 29.59 -29.25 -7.72
N MET A 80 28.30 -29.01 -7.51
CA MET A 80 27.78 -27.66 -7.15
C MET A 80 27.04 -27.56 -5.81
N MET A 81 27.44 -28.35 -4.80
CA MET A 81 27.06 -28.09 -3.40
C MET A 81 28.25 -28.16 -2.44
N GLY A 82 29.29 -27.37 -2.72
CA GLY A 82 30.21 -26.93 -1.68
C GLY A 82 29.56 -25.80 -0.89
N GLY A 83 29.33 -25.98 0.41
CA GLY A 83 28.83 -24.97 1.34
C GLY A 83 29.79 -23.80 1.58
N ARG A 84 30.21 -23.11 0.51
CA ARG A 84 30.92 -21.83 0.62
C ARG A 84 29.91 -20.72 0.85
N ALA A 85 30.20 -19.86 1.82
CA ALA A 85 29.48 -18.61 2.04
C ALA A 85 29.31 -17.89 0.69
N ARG A 86 28.07 -17.52 0.33
CA ARG A 86 27.83 -16.71 -0.86
C ARG A 86 28.08 -15.26 -0.46
N THR A 87 29.07 -14.62 -1.08
CA THR A 87 29.25 -13.17 -1.00
C THR A 87 28.16 -12.50 -1.83
N VAL A 88 27.27 -11.77 -1.17
CA VAL A 88 26.27 -10.95 -1.87
C VAL A 88 26.85 -9.54 -2.00
N LYS A 89 27.05 -9.08 -3.24
CA LYS A 89 27.40 -7.68 -3.55
C LYS A 89 26.12 -6.87 -3.72
N SER A 90 25.84 -5.93 -2.81
CA SER A 90 24.82 -4.89 -3.05
C SER A 90 25.47 -3.68 -3.74
N LEU A 91 24.72 -3.00 -4.60
CA LEU A 91 25.20 -1.93 -5.49
C LEU A 91 24.43 -0.63 -5.25
N GLY A 92 25.16 0.48 -5.05
CA GLY A 92 24.64 1.83 -4.95
C GLY A 92 25.59 2.86 -5.57
N SER A 93 25.24 4.15 -5.44
CA SER A 93 26.05 5.28 -5.87
C SER A 93 26.42 6.18 -4.70
N GLY A 94 27.43 7.02 -4.91
CA GLY A 94 27.76 8.13 -4.02
C GLY A 94 28.41 9.26 -4.80
N PHE A 95 28.74 10.34 -4.10
CA PHE A 95 29.54 11.42 -4.69
C PHE A 95 30.46 12.09 -3.68
N VAL A 96 31.60 12.54 -4.16
CA VAL A 96 32.63 13.25 -3.39
C VAL A 96 32.13 14.66 -3.08
N VAL A 97 32.19 15.05 -1.81
CA VAL A 97 31.81 16.40 -1.33
C VAL A 97 33.00 17.20 -0.80
N ASP A 98 34.16 16.56 -0.68
CA ASP A 98 35.39 17.17 -0.18
C ASP A 98 36.59 16.52 -0.89
N PRO A 99 37.54 17.30 -1.46
CA PRO A 99 38.69 16.76 -2.18
C PRO A 99 39.58 15.84 -1.34
N SER A 100 39.50 15.89 -0.01
CA SER A 100 40.22 15.00 0.90
C SER A 100 39.65 13.58 0.99
N GLY A 101 38.51 13.29 0.34
CA GLY A 101 37.95 11.94 0.26
C GLY A 101 36.63 11.70 1.01
N TYR A 102 35.88 12.74 1.37
CA TYR A 102 34.55 12.54 1.96
C TYR A 102 33.51 12.30 0.87
N ILE A 103 32.72 11.23 1.03
CA ILE A 103 31.72 10.78 0.07
C ILE A 103 30.36 10.66 0.76
N VAL A 104 29.33 11.19 0.12
CA VAL A 104 27.93 11.08 0.56
C VAL A 104 27.24 9.96 -0.20
N THR A 105 26.42 9.19 0.51
CA THR A 105 25.50 8.19 -0.05
C THR A 105 24.27 8.00 0.86
N ASN A 106 23.38 7.08 0.54
CA ASN A 106 22.29 6.71 1.42
C ASN A 106 22.72 5.73 2.53
N ASN A 107 22.04 5.80 3.67
CA ASN A 107 22.27 4.87 4.77
C ASN A 107 21.92 3.43 4.36
N HIS A 108 20.80 3.20 3.68
CA HIS A 108 20.39 1.86 3.28
C HIS A 108 21.40 1.16 2.33
N VAL A 109 22.23 1.92 1.62
CA VAL A 109 23.30 1.38 0.76
C VAL A 109 24.41 0.73 1.60
N VAL A 110 24.66 1.23 2.82
CA VAL A 110 25.79 0.83 3.67
C VAL A 110 25.37 0.29 5.06
N ALA A 111 24.07 0.05 5.28
CA ALA A 111 23.52 -0.31 6.59
C ALA A 111 24.08 -1.64 7.15
N ASP A 112 24.26 -2.64 6.28
CA ASP A 112 24.68 -4.00 6.64
C ASP A 112 26.09 -4.35 6.12
N ALA A 113 26.89 -3.35 5.76
CA ALA A 113 28.19 -3.58 5.14
C ALA A 113 29.25 -4.02 6.16
N GLN A 114 29.91 -5.16 5.91
CA GLN A 114 31.14 -5.52 6.63
C GLN A 114 32.33 -4.71 6.07
N GLU A 115 32.36 -4.54 4.76
CA GLU A 115 33.34 -3.76 4.03
C GLU A 115 32.62 -2.94 2.95
N VAL A 116 33.08 -1.69 2.77
CA VAL A 116 32.57 -0.77 1.76
C VAL A 116 33.72 -0.45 0.79
N LEU A 117 33.53 -0.76 -0.48
CA LEU A 117 34.45 -0.43 -1.57
C LEU A 117 33.81 0.67 -2.43
N VAL A 118 34.62 1.65 -2.79
CA VAL A 118 34.24 2.79 -3.61
C VAL A 118 34.98 2.71 -4.93
N THR A 119 34.26 2.58 -6.03
CA THR A 119 34.86 2.53 -7.37
C THR A 119 34.62 3.85 -8.09
N PHE A 120 35.71 4.51 -8.47
CA PHE A 120 35.74 5.73 -9.27
C PHE A 120 35.65 5.41 -10.76
N GLN A 121 35.10 6.34 -11.54
CA GLN A 121 35.14 6.22 -12.98
C GLN A 121 36.59 6.34 -13.46
N PRO A 122 37.09 5.44 -14.34
CA PRO A 122 38.44 5.55 -14.86
C PRO A 122 38.59 6.86 -15.63
N THR A 123 39.48 7.74 -15.18
CA THR A 123 40.06 8.77 -16.04
C THR A 123 41.36 8.18 -16.60
N GLY A 124 41.74 8.52 -17.83
CA GLY A 124 42.81 7.81 -18.57
C GLY A 124 44.19 7.74 -17.89
N ASP A 125 44.36 8.41 -16.74
CA ASP A 125 45.59 8.52 -15.96
C ASP A 125 45.52 7.82 -14.57
N ASP A 126 44.45 7.06 -14.25
CA ASP A 126 44.24 6.46 -12.92
C ASP A 126 44.77 5.03 -12.81
N GLU A 127 45.73 4.81 -11.90
CA GLU A 127 46.30 3.48 -11.60
C GLU A 127 45.42 2.63 -10.65
N GLU A 128 44.55 3.26 -9.86
CA GLU A 128 43.71 2.59 -8.86
C GLU A 128 42.29 3.19 -8.85
N THR A 129 41.34 2.46 -9.44
CA THR A 129 39.94 2.91 -9.59
C THR A 129 39.05 2.46 -8.43
N GLU A 130 39.55 1.66 -7.48
CA GLU A 130 38.77 1.14 -6.35
C GLU A 130 39.49 1.42 -5.04
N LEU A 131 38.81 2.07 -4.10
CA LEU A 131 39.33 2.43 -2.78
C LEU A 131 38.43 1.89 -1.67
N LYS A 132 39.03 1.38 -0.59
CA LYS A 132 38.30 1.00 0.61
C LYS A 132 37.83 2.23 1.38
N ALA A 133 36.58 2.23 1.80
CA ALA A 133 35.97 3.34 2.54
C ALA A 133 35.72 2.98 4.01
N LYS A 134 35.99 3.96 4.88
CA LYS A 134 35.56 3.94 6.28
C LYS A 134 34.22 4.67 6.41
N ILE A 135 33.27 4.06 7.11
CA ILE A 135 32.02 4.73 7.49
C ILE A 135 32.35 5.73 8.62
N ILE A 136 32.16 7.02 8.38
CA ILE A 136 32.35 8.09 9.38
C ILE A 136 31.11 8.21 10.26
N GLY A 137 29.93 8.09 9.67
CA GLY A 137 28.66 8.15 10.38
C GLY A 137 27.48 7.81 9.47
N ARG A 138 26.35 7.49 10.09
CA ARG A 138 25.10 7.15 9.41
C ARG A 138 23.92 7.81 10.13
N ASP A 139 22.92 8.23 9.37
CA ASP A 139 21.62 8.69 9.88
C ASP A 139 20.51 7.87 9.21
N PRO A 140 19.99 6.83 9.88
CA PRO A 140 18.90 6.00 9.36
C PRO A 140 17.60 6.78 9.13
N ARG A 141 17.37 7.90 9.83
CA ARG A 141 16.12 8.65 9.75
C ARG A 141 16.05 9.56 8.54
N THR A 142 17.17 10.16 8.13
CA THR A 142 17.25 10.87 6.82
C THR A 142 17.68 9.97 5.68
N ASP A 143 18.10 8.75 6.01
CA ASP A 143 18.67 7.79 5.09
C ASP A 143 19.94 8.31 4.38
N LEU A 144 20.86 8.89 5.16
CA LEU A 144 22.14 9.43 4.68
C LEU A 144 23.31 8.78 5.41
N ALA A 145 24.43 8.62 4.71
CA ALA A 145 25.69 8.16 5.29
C ALA A 145 26.86 8.99 4.75
N LEU A 146 27.89 9.13 5.60
CA LEU A 146 29.15 9.77 5.26
C LEU A 146 30.27 8.74 5.29
N LEU A 147 30.98 8.63 4.18
CA LEU A 147 32.13 7.75 4.01
C LEU A 147 33.42 8.57 3.87
N LYS A 148 34.56 7.94 4.15
CA LYS A 148 35.89 8.49 3.93
C LYS A 148 36.78 7.46 3.24
N VAL A 149 37.39 7.85 2.12
CA VAL A 149 38.44 7.10 1.44
C VAL A 149 39.79 7.80 1.57
N GLU A 150 40.88 7.06 1.43
CA GLU A 150 42.23 7.61 1.36
C GLU A 150 42.70 7.59 -0.09
N SER A 151 43.07 8.75 -0.62
CA SER A 151 43.56 8.90 -2.00
C SER A 151 44.89 9.64 -1.98
N LYS A 152 45.79 9.27 -2.90
CA LYS A 152 47.10 9.93 -3.09
C LYS A 152 46.98 11.29 -3.78
N LYS A 153 45.88 11.52 -4.52
CA LYS A 153 45.59 12.77 -5.24
C LYS A 153 44.27 13.38 -4.76
N PRO A 154 44.11 14.72 -4.79
CA PRO A 154 42.84 15.36 -4.50
C PRO A 154 41.72 14.84 -5.42
N LEU A 155 40.58 14.48 -4.83
CA LEU A 155 39.42 13.98 -5.59
C LEU A 155 38.55 15.13 -6.11
N THR A 156 37.84 14.90 -7.20
CA THR A 156 36.88 15.85 -7.78
C THR A 156 35.64 15.96 -6.90
N ALA A 157 35.52 17.06 -6.15
CA ALA A 157 34.37 17.30 -5.27
C ALA A 157 33.25 18.08 -5.97
N LEU A 158 32.01 17.63 -5.77
CA LEU A 158 30.81 18.32 -6.23
C LEU A 158 30.44 19.44 -5.25
N LYS A 159 29.91 20.55 -5.80
CA LYS A 159 29.48 21.71 -5.02
C LYS A 159 28.02 21.57 -4.59
N TRP A 160 27.73 21.85 -3.33
CA TRP A 160 26.35 21.94 -2.86
C TRP A 160 25.65 23.17 -3.43
N GLY A 161 24.43 22.97 -3.91
CA GLY A 161 23.47 24.03 -4.24
C GLY A 161 22.47 24.24 -3.10
N ASP A 162 21.65 25.28 -3.23
CA ASP A 162 20.59 25.60 -2.27
C ASP A 162 19.23 25.05 -2.74
N SER A 163 18.75 23.99 -2.09
CA SER A 163 17.46 23.37 -2.41
C SER A 163 16.26 24.24 -2.04
N THR A 164 16.40 25.26 -1.18
CA THR A 164 15.30 26.16 -0.79
C THR A 164 14.90 27.13 -1.90
N GLN A 165 15.81 27.36 -2.86
CA GLN A 165 15.58 28.20 -4.04
C GLN A 165 15.04 27.41 -5.24
N THR A 166 14.96 26.09 -5.12
CA THR A 166 14.43 25.20 -6.16
C THR A 166 12.93 25.42 -6.35
N ARG A 167 12.45 25.40 -7.59
CA ARG A 167 11.02 25.52 -7.94
C ARG A 167 10.56 24.33 -8.76
N VAL A 168 9.25 24.04 -8.68
CA VAL A 168 8.60 23.09 -9.59
C VAL A 168 8.78 23.55 -11.04
N GLY A 169 9.28 22.67 -11.89
CA GLY A 169 9.62 22.94 -13.28
C GLY A 169 11.10 23.25 -13.55
N ASP A 170 11.92 23.51 -12.51
CA ASP A 170 13.37 23.68 -12.71
C ASP A 170 13.99 22.36 -13.20
N TRP A 171 14.98 22.44 -14.10
CA TRP A 171 15.72 21.27 -14.60
C TRP A 171 16.50 20.58 -13.48
N VAL A 172 16.45 19.25 -13.49
CA VAL A 172 17.25 18.39 -12.61
C VAL A 172 17.91 17.29 -13.43
N ILE A 173 19.19 17.04 -13.13
CA ILE A 173 19.98 15.99 -13.73
C ILE A 173 20.35 15.02 -12.59
N ALA A 174 20.04 13.75 -12.76
CA ALA A 174 20.39 12.69 -11.82
C ALA A 174 21.58 11.91 -12.37
N ILE A 175 22.61 11.73 -11.55
CA ILE A 175 23.82 10.99 -11.92
C ILE A 175 23.98 9.82 -10.94
N GLY A 176 24.26 8.63 -11.46
CA GLY A 176 24.63 7.47 -10.66
C GLY A 176 25.71 6.65 -11.36
N ASN A 177 26.35 5.73 -10.65
CA ASN A 177 27.31 4.78 -11.18
C ASN A 177 26.94 3.37 -10.67
N PRO A 178 25.83 2.77 -11.15
CA PRO A 178 25.25 1.55 -10.57
C PRO A 178 26.12 0.28 -10.69
N PHE A 179 27.09 0.26 -11.61
CA PHE A 179 27.89 -0.96 -11.91
C PHE A 179 29.41 -0.77 -11.85
N GLY A 180 29.91 0.44 -11.58
CA GLY A 180 31.35 0.74 -11.68
C GLY A 180 31.91 0.74 -13.11
N LEU A 181 31.07 0.47 -14.11
CA LEU A 181 31.42 0.38 -15.54
C LEU A 181 31.18 1.69 -16.31
N GLY A 182 30.66 2.72 -15.64
CA GLY A 182 30.36 4.03 -16.23
C GLY A 182 29.17 4.72 -15.57
N SER A 183 29.24 6.05 -15.48
CA SER A 183 28.17 6.86 -14.92
C SER A 183 26.92 6.87 -15.83
N THR A 184 25.76 6.61 -15.24
CA THR A 184 24.44 6.80 -15.86
C THR A 184 23.94 8.20 -15.55
N VAL A 185 23.57 8.94 -16.59
CA VAL A 185 23.08 10.32 -16.47
C VAL A 185 21.67 10.37 -17.03
N THR A 186 20.74 10.90 -16.24
CA THR A 186 19.35 11.11 -16.65
C THR A 186 18.93 12.55 -16.33
N SER A 187 17.97 13.08 -17.07
CA SER A 187 17.48 14.44 -16.85
C SER A 187 15.96 14.46 -16.81
N GLY A 188 15.44 15.49 -16.14
CA GLY A 188 14.02 15.74 -15.94
C GLY A 188 13.82 17.11 -15.29
N ILE A 189 12.70 17.29 -14.62
CA ILE A 189 12.35 18.48 -13.86
C ILE A 189 12.02 18.15 -12.41
N ILE A 190 12.06 19.17 -11.56
CA ILE A 190 11.45 19.13 -10.23
C ILE A 190 9.94 19.08 -10.41
N SER A 191 9.32 17.95 -10.11
CA SER A 191 7.88 17.75 -10.25
C SER A 191 7.09 18.22 -9.03
N ASN A 192 7.70 18.22 -7.83
CA ASN A 192 7.07 18.66 -6.58
C ASN A 192 8.13 18.92 -5.49
N ILE A 193 7.79 19.72 -4.47
CA ILE A 193 8.66 20.06 -3.33
C ILE A 193 7.91 19.80 -2.03
N GLY A 194 8.60 19.29 -1.01
CA GLY A 194 8.03 19.19 0.33
C GLY A 194 7.08 17.99 0.50
N ARG A 195 7.24 16.93 -0.31
CA ARG A 195 6.38 15.76 -0.22
C ARG A 195 6.84 14.86 0.92
N ASP A 196 6.00 14.72 1.94
CA ASP A 196 6.18 13.70 2.96
C ASP A 196 5.89 12.32 2.36
N VAL A 197 6.88 11.43 2.38
CA VAL A 197 6.75 10.09 1.80
C VAL A 197 6.96 9.05 2.90
N THR A 198 6.00 8.13 3.02
CA THR A 198 6.12 6.94 3.87
C THR A 198 6.66 5.79 3.02
N MET A 199 7.88 5.37 3.29
CA MET A 199 8.57 4.25 2.65
C MET A 199 8.57 3.04 3.59
N GLY A 200 7.46 2.30 3.63
CA GLY A 200 7.32 1.16 4.55
C GLY A 200 6.94 1.55 5.99
N PRO A 201 6.79 0.57 6.90
CA PRO A 201 6.18 0.77 8.22
C PRO A 201 7.00 1.62 9.20
N ALA A 202 8.28 1.92 8.91
CA ALA A 202 9.19 2.64 9.81
C ALA A 202 9.96 3.82 9.19
N GLN A 203 9.89 4.06 7.88
CA GLN A 203 10.63 5.17 7.24
C GLN A 203 9.66 6.26 6.79
N TYR A 204 9.53 7.29 7.61
CA TYR A 204 8.85 8.53 7.28
C TYR A 204 9.91 9.60 7.11
N ILE A 205 10.18 10.01 5.87
CA ILE A 205 11.15 11.05 5.57
C ILE A 205 10.35 12.24 5.00
N GLU A 206 10.40 13.34 5.74
CA GLU A 206 9.71 14.57 5.41
C GLU A 206 10.46 15.33 4.32
N GLY A 207 9.71 15.97 3.42
CA GLY A 207 10.25 17.04 2.59
C GLY A 207 11.10 16.64 1.38
N PHE A 208 10.85 15.50 0.71
CA PHE A 208 11.58 15.16 -0.52
C PHE A 208 11.38 16.17 -1.66
N LEU A 209 12.41 16.31 -2.50
CA LEU A 209 12.25 16.80 -3.88
C LEU A 209 11.74 15.65 -4.73
N GLN A 210 10.58 15.83 -5.38
CA GLN A 210 10.10 14.89 -6.38
C GLN A 210 10.67 15.28 -7.74
N ILE A 211 11.25 14.31 -8.44
CA ILE A 211 11.85 14.47 -9.76
C ILE A 211 11.23 13.47 -10.74
N ASP A 212 11.12 13.82 -12.02
CA ASP A 212 10.68 12.87 -13.06
C ASP A 212 11.85 12.29 -13.87
N ALA A 213 13.09 12.73 -13.58
CA ALA A 213 14.30 12.15 -14.13
C ALA A 213 14.34 10.64 -13.83
N PRO A 214 14.56 9.77 -14.83
CA PRO A 214 14.65 8.33 -14.61
C PRO A 214 15.75 7.97 -13.59
N VAL A 215 15.39 7.26 -12.53
CA VAL A 215 16.27 6.83 -11.43
C VAL A 215 15.91 5.41 -11.06
N ASN A 216 16.84 4.48 -11.21
CA ASN A 216 16.62 3.06 -10.96
C ASN A 216 17.52 2.56 -9.81
N GLN A 217 17.37 1.29 -9.44
CA GLN A 217 18.25 0.65 -8.47
C GLN A 217 19.73 0.82 -8.88
N GLY A 218 20.54 1.30 -7.95
CA GLY A 218 21.95 1.63 -8.17
C GLY A 218 22.25 3.13 -8.39
N ASN A 219 21.26 3.98 -8.72
CA ASN A 219 21.43 5.45 -8.67
C ASN A 219 21.27 6.02 -7.25
N SER A 220 20.70 5.24 -6.32
CA SER A 220 20.53 5.61 -4.91
C SER A 220 21.88 5.99 -4.29
N GLY A 221 21.90 7.15 -3.64
CA GLY A 221 23.06 7.80 -3.06
C GLY A 221 23.80 8.75 -4.01
N GLY A 222 23.50 8.71 -5.31
CA GLY A 222 24.05 9.63 -6.30
C GLY A 222 23.48 11.06 -6.22
N PRO A 223 24.11 12.06 -6.85
CA PRO A 223 23.67 13.45 -6.78
C PRO A 223 22.52 13.74 -7.76
N ALA A 224 21.56 14.54 -7.29
CA ALA A 224 20.63 15.30 -8.12
C ALA A 224 21.15 16.74 -8.23
N ILE A 225 21.50 17.17 -9.45
CA ILE A 225 22.12 18.47 -9.72
C ILE A 225 21.17 19.38 -10.50
N ASN A 226 21.30 20.69 -10.29
CA ASN A 226 20.62 21.69 -11.10
C ASN A 226 21.37 21.99 -12.41
N ALA A 227 20.79 22.84 -13.27
CA ALA A 227 21.40 23.23 -14.55
C ALA A 227 22.75 23.99 -14.42
N ARG A 228 23.15 24.41 -13.21
CA ARG A 228 24.46 25.03 -12.93
C ARG A 228 25.51 24.02 -12.47
N GLY A 229 25.16 22.73 -12.35
CA GLY A 229 26.05 21.69 -11.86
C GLY A 229 26.19 21.63 -10.33
N GLU A 230 25.25 22.22 -9.60
CA GLU A 230 25.25 22.23 -8.13
C GLU A 230 24.30 21.16 -7.59
N VAL A 231 24.71 20.43 -6.54
CA VAL A 231 23.92 19.38 -5.90
C VAL A 231 22.76 19.97 -5.12
N ILE A 232 21.53 19.76 -5.60
CA ILE A 232 20.29 20.19 -4.93
C ILE A 232 19.61 19.05 -4.16
N GLY A 233 20.08 17.82 -4.32
CA GLY A 233 19.66 16.71 -3.47
C GLY A 233 20.46 15.42 -3.66
N VAL A 234 20.19 14.44 -2.80
CA VAL A 234 20.75 13.08 -2.84
C VAL A 234 19.66 12.13 -3.28
N ILE A 235 19.84 11.45 -4.42
CA ILE A 235 18.87 10.50 -4.96
C ILE A 235 18.67 9.39 -3.93
N ASN A 236 17.43 9.15 -3.50
CA ASN A 236 17.14 8.10 -2.51
C ASN A 236 16.41 6.93 -3.18
N ALA A 237 15.19 7.19 -3.65
CA ALA A 237 14.30 6.13 -4.08
C ALA A 237 13.31 6.56 -5.15
N ILE A 238 12.59 5.58 -5.68
CA ILE A 238 11.43 5.72 -6.55
C ILE A 238 10.18 5.31 -5.79
N ALA A 239 9.07 6.03 -5.98
CA ALA A 239 7.74 5.52 -5.61
C ALA A 239 7.36 4.43 -6.62
N THR A 240 7.82 3.21 -6.36
CA THR A 240 7.53 2.06 -7.23
C THR A 240 7.05 0.87 -6.40
N THR A 241 6.01 0.20 -6.89
CA THR A 241 5.61 -1.12 -6.41
C THR A 241 6.28 -2.25 -7.21
N THR A 242 7.05 -1.91 -8.26
CA THR A 242 7.58 -2.84 -9.28
C THR A 242 9.09 -2.74 -9.51
N GLY A 243 9.81 -1.85 -8.82
CA GLY A 243 11.28 -1.70 -8.90
C GLY A 243 11.83 -0.80 -10.02
N GLY A 244 11.00 -0.35 -10.98
CA GLY A 244 11.39 0.60 -12.04
C GLY A 244 10.77 2.00 -11.89
N ASN A 245 11.43 3.04 -12.43
CA ASN A 245 10.94 4.42 -12.37
C ASN A 245 9.74 4.65 -13.31
N ILE A 246 8.62 5.15 -12.77
CA ILE A 246 7.38 5.50 -13.50
C ILE A 246 7.20 7.02 -13.73
N GLY A 247 8.29 7.79 -13.70
CA GLY A 247 8.30 9.26 -13.68
C GLY A 247 8.15 9.87 -12.28
N ILE A 248 8.47 9.11 -11.22
CA ILE A 248 8.38 9.58 -9.82
C ILE A 248 9.60 9.09 -9.04
N GLY A 249 10.68 9.88 -9.10
CA GLY A 249 11.86 9.77 -8.26
C GLY A 249 11.83 10.73 -7.08
N PHE A 250 12.61 10.43 -6.06
CA PHE A 250 12.79 11.26 -4.88
C PHE A 250 14.27 11.52 -4.59
N ALA A 251 14.57 12.78 -4.27
CA ALA A 251 15.87 13.19 -3.77
C ALA A 251 15.72 13.90 -2.42
N ILE A 252 16.59 13.56 -1.48
CA ILE A 252 16.72 14.23 -0.18
C ILE A 252 17.26 15.64 -0.45
N PRO A 253 16.58 16.73 -0.06
CA PRO A 253 17.03 18.09 -0.36
C PRO A 253 18.44 18.38 0.19
N SER A 254 19.22 19.19 -0.53
CA SER A 254 20.58 19.58 -0.10
C SER A 254 20.60 20.31 1.23
N GLU A 255 19.56 21.06 1.59
CA GLU A 255 19.41 21.68 2.91
C GLU A 255 19.48 20.64 4.04
N VAL A 256 18.72 19.54 3.91
CA VAL A 256 18.71 18.43 4.88
C VAL A 256 20.02 17.66 4.84
N ALA A 257 20.52 17.38 3.64
CA ALA A 257 21.73 16.59 3.45
C ALA A 257 22.96 17.30 4.02
N LYS A 258 23.16 18.58 3.73
CA LYS A 258 24.32 19.35 4.18
C LYS A 258 24.42 19.38 5.71
N THR A 259 23.32 19.73 6.40
CA THR A 259 23.30 19.77 7.87
C THR A 259 23.53 18.39 8.49
N THR A 260 22.98 17.34 7.89
CA THR A 260 23.18 15.96 8.34
C THR A 260 24.65 15.55 8.19
N ILE A 261 25.25 15.76 7.01
CA ILE A 261 26.63 15.39 6.72
C ILE A 261 27.62 16.18 7.58
N GLU A 262 27.36 17.46 7.86
CA GLU A 262 28.17 18.26 8.79
C GLU A 262 28.16 17.67 10.22
N GLN A 263 27.00 17.21 10.71
CA GLN A 263 26.90 16.55 12.00
C GLN A 263 27.61 15.19 12.01
N LEU A 264 27.43 14.38 10.97
CA LEU A 264 28.13 13.10 10.83
C LEU A 264 29.66 13.31 10.78
N LYS A 265 30.14 14.32 10.04
CA LYS A 265 31.57 14.65 9.97
C LYS A 265 32.14 15.07 11.33
N LYS A 266 31.37 15.81 12.13
CA LYS A 266 31.83 16.37 13.42
C LYS A 266 31.68 15.41 14.60
N PHE A 267 30.60 14.63 14.63
CA PHE A 267 30.21 13.83 15.79
C PHE A 267 30.10 12.33 15.52
N GLY A 268 30.20 11.89 14.25
CA GLY A 268 29.97 10.50 13.83
C GLY A 268 28.50 10.07 13.84
N ARG A 269 27.59 10.91 14.36
CA ARG A 269 26.13 10.66 14.47
C ARG A 269 25.35 11.97 14.38
N THR A 270 24.05 11.92 14.09
CA THR A 270 23.20 13.12 14.17
C THR A 270 22.66 13.31 15.57
N ARG A 271 22.44 14.58 15.94
CA ARG A 271 22.00 14.97 17.27
C ARG A 271 20.70 15.73 17.13
N ARG A 272 19.60 15.12 17.55
CA ARG A 272 18.24 15.71 17.45
C ARG A 272 17.62 15.88 18.82
N GLY A 273 16.84 16.95 18.95
CA GLY A 273 16.06 17.19 20.15
C GLY A 273 14.96 16.15 20.34
N ARG A 274 14.72 15.75 21.59
CA ARG A 274 13.61 14.89 22.01
C ARG A 274 12.85 15.51 23.18
N LEU A 275 11.52 15.36 23.14
CA LEU A 275 10.63 15.71 24.25
C LEU A 275 10.27 14.51 25.13
N GLY A 276 10.27 13.28 24.60
CA GLY A 276 9.97 12.08 25.41
C GLY A 276 8.48 11.86 25.63
N VAL A 277 7.68 12.09 24.60
CA VAL A 277 6.23 11.88 24.60
C VAL A 277 5.80 11.07 23.39
N GLY A 278 4.82 10.19 23.58
CA GLY A 278 3.95 9.70 22.51
C GLY A 278 2.83 10.71 22.28
N VAL A 279 2.49 10.98 21.01
CA VAL A 279 1.39 11.90 20.69
C VAL A 279 0.38 11.38 19.67
N LEU A 280 -0.88 11.75 19.87
CA LEU A 280 -2.04 11.45 19.03
C LEU A 280 -2.67 12.72 18.45
N PRO A 281 -3.38 12.61 17.32
CA PRO A 281 -4.17 13.73 16.79
C PRO A 281 -5.40 14.02 17.67
N VAL A 282 -5.77 15.31 17.71
CA VAL A 282 -6.99 15.81 18.34
C VAL A 282 -8.07 16.01 17.26
N ASP A 283 -9.12 15.20 17.31
CA ASP A 283 -10.30 15.34 16.45
C ASP A 283 -11.38 16.24 17.08
N LYS A 284 -12.52 16.42 16.41
CA LYS A 284 -13.58 17.34 16.84
C LYS A 284 -14.20 16.89 18.16
N GLU A 285 -14.36 15.59 18.35
CA GLU A 285 -14.98 14.98 19.53
C GLU A 285 -14.06 15.06 20.74
N LYS A 286 -12.76 14.77 20.57
CA LYS A 286 -11.75 15.05 21.59
C LYS A 286 -11.70 16.53 21.94
N ALA A 287 -11.73 17.41 20.94
CA ALA A 287 -11.74 18.85 21.19
C ALA A 287 -12.95 19.26 22.06
N LYS A 288 -14.15 18.74 21.77
CA LYS A 288 -15.34 18.95 22.60
C LYS A 288 -15.17 18.40 24.02
N TYR A 289 -14.75 17.14 24.15
CA TYR A 289 -14.53 16.48 25.45
C TYR A 289 -13.57 17.29 26.34
N TYR A 290 -12.44 17.71 25.78
CA TYR A 290 -11.43 18.50 26.48
C TYR A 290 -11.78 20.00 26.58
N GLY A 291 -12.91 20.46 26.02
CA GLY A 291 -13.34 21.87 26.07
C GLY A 291 -12.51 22.83 25.21
N LEU A 292 -11.86 22.35 24.15
CA LEU A 292 -11.15 23.16 23.18
C LEU A 292 -12.12 23.80 22.18
N ILE A 293 -11.87 25.07 21.83
CA ILE A 293 -12.69 25.85 20.87
C ILE A 293 -12.66 25.24 19.46
N ARG A 294 -11.58 24.54 19.09
CA ARG A 294 -11.40 23.86 17.80
C ARG A 294 -10.39 22.71 17.93
N PRO A 295 -10.37 21.72 17.02
CA PRO A 295 -9.39 20.64 17.04
C PRO A 295 -8.01 21.12 16.56
N TYR A 296 -7.04 21.25 17.48
CA TYR A 296 -5.63 21.54 17.18
C TYR A 296 -4.71 21.06 18.32
N GLY A 297 -3.40 21.03 18.05
CA GLY A 297 -2.39 20.55 19.00
C GLY A 297 -2.03 19.06 18.82
N ALA A 298 -1.32 18.53 19.81
CA ALA A 298 -0.91 17.13 19.88
C ALA A 298 -1.25 16.57 21.27
N GLU A 299 -2.14 15.59 21.35
CA GLU A 299 -2.53 14.95 22.61
C GLU A 299 -1.42 14.00 23.05
N VAL A 300 -0.95 14.13 24.29
CA VAL A 300 0.05 13.26 24.90
C VAL A 300 -0.62 11.98 25.36
N ASN A 301 -0.31 10.86 24.70
CA ASN A 301 -0.84 9.54 25.09
C ASN A 301 0.13 8.72 25.94
N GLU A 302 1.40 9.12 25.99
CA GLU A 302 2.46 8.44 26.75
C GLU A 302 3.53 9.47 27.10
N VAL A 303 4.11 9.35 28.31
CA VAL A 303 5.28 10.12 28.73
C VAL A 303 6.37 9.13 29.16
N ASN A 304 7.57 9.24 28.58
CA ASN A 304 8.69 8.39 28.98
C ASN A 304 9.16 8.78 30.40
N GLU A 305 9.07 7.85 31.34
CA GLU A 305 9.52 8.03 32.73
C GLU A 305 11.00 8.44 32.79
N GLY A 306 11.32 9.43 33.62
CA GLY A 306 12.66 10.01 33.74
C GLY A 306 13.12 10.84 32.52
N GLY A 307 12.29 10.92 31.48
CA GLY A 307 12.56 11.65 30.24
C GLY A 307 12.38 13.16 30.36
N PRO A 308 12.71 13.92 29.29
CA PRO A 308 12.58 15.37 29.25
C PRO A 308 11.19 15.91 29.62
N ALA A 309 10.13 15.33 29.05
CA ALA A 309 8.75 15.72 29.30
C ALA A 309 8.30 15.45 30.74
N ASP A 310 8.66 14.29 31.29
CA ASP A 310 8.37 13.91 32.68
C ASP A 310 9.01 14.90 33.66
N LYS A 311 10.32 15.15 33.50
CA LYS A 311 11.06 16.17 34.27
C LYS A 311 10.50 17.59 34.07
N GLY A 312 9.94 17.86 32.90
CA GLY A 312 9.28 19.11 32.55
C GLY A 312 7.84 19.23 33.05
N GLY A 313 7.31 18.18 33.69
CA GLY A 313 5.97 18.14 34.26
C GLY A 313 4.84 17.98 33.23
N ILE A 314 5.15 17.55 32.01
CA ILE A 314 4.14 17.13 31.01
C ILE A 314 3.55 15.79 31.47
N LYS A 315 2.23 15.64 31.34
CA LYS A 315 1.49 14.46 31.80
C LYS A 315 0.69 13.85 30.66
N GLU A 316 0.36 12.57 30.79
CA GLU A 316 -0.62 11.92 29.92
C GLU A 316 -1.97 12.65 29.96
N GLY A 317 -2.59 12.82 28.79
CA GLY A 317 -3.83 13.59 28.61
C GLY A 317 -3.64 15.08 28.39
N ASP A 318 -2.42 15.62 28.53
CA ASP A 318 -2.11 16.98 28.08
C ASP A 318 -2.29 17.12 26.57
N ILE A 319 -2.75 18.28 26.10
CA ILE A 319 -2.68 18.61 24.67
C ILE A 319 -1.65 19.72 24.48
N ILE A 320 -0.54 19.42 23.81
CA ILE A 320 0.51 20.41 23.53
C ILE A 320 0.01 21.35 22.42
N LEU A 321 -0.12 22.63 22.78
CA LEU A 321 -0.64 23.69 21.91
C LEU A 321 0.49 24.50 21.27
N GLU A 322 1.56 24.77 22.02
CA GLU A 322 2.73 25.53 21.55
C GLU A 322 4.03 24.93 22.09
N PHE A 323 5.09 24.96 21.28
CA PHE A 323 6.42 24.50 21.66
C PHE A 323 7.44 25.53 21.21
N ASN A 324 8.25 26.06 22.15
CA ASN A 324 9.25 27.09 21.89
C ASN A 324 8.69 28.31 21.11
N GLY A 325 7.49 28.75 21.48
CA GLY A 325 6.78 29.87 20.83
C GLY A 325 6.11 29.52 19.49
N GLN A 326 6.27 28.30 18.98
CA GLN A 326 5.64 27.86 17.74
C GLN A 326 4.31 27.13 18.02
N LYS A 327 3.24 27.53 17.32
CA LYS A 327 1.94 26.87 17.42
C LYS A 327 1.96 25.47 16.82
N ILE A 328 1.50 24.48 17.57
CA ILE A 328 1.39 23.10 17.13
C ILE A 328 0.10 22.90 16.35
N LYS A 329 0.23 22.79 15.02
CA LYS A 329 -0.91 22.66 14.10
C LYS A 329 -1.48 21.24 14.07
N SER A 330 -0.67 20.23 14.36
CA SER A 330 -1.05 18.81 14.33
C SER A 330 -0.08 17.96 15.14
N SER A 331 -0.46 16.70 15.41
CA SER A 331 0.42 15.72 16.06
C SER A 331 1.70 15.42 15.28
N ARG A 332 1.71 15.61 13.95
CA ARG A 332 2.93 15.49 13.12
C ARG A 332 3.83 16.71 13.19
N HIS A 333 3.29 17.89 13.50
CA HIS A 333 4.07 19.11 13.58
C HIS A 333 5.02 19.13 14.79
N LEU A 334 4.57 18.61 15.94
CA LEU A 334 5.35 18.66 17.18
C LEU A 334 6.71 17.93 17.09
N PRO A 335 6.80 16.66 16.64
CA PRO A 335 8.08 15.96 16.53
C PRO A 335 9.12 16.70 15.69
N ARG A 336 8.69 17.42 14.65
CA ARG A 336 9.57 18.23 13.79
C ARG A 336 10.17 19.41 14.56
N VAL A 337 9.31 20.24 15.16
CA VAL A 337 9.75 21.44 15.91
C VAL A 337 10.67 21.04 17.08
N VAL A 338 10.36 19.92 17.75
CA VAL A 338 11.21 19.37 18.81
C VAL A 338 12.57 18.92 18.27
N GLY A 339 12.59 18.20 17.14
CA GLY A 339 13.81 17.67 16.53
C GLY A 339 14.78 18.76 16.03
N GLU A 340 14.25 19.88 15.56
CA GLU A 340 15.01 21.07 15.12
C GLU A 340 15.57 21.91 16.29
N THR A 341 15.11 21.65 17.53
CA THR A 341 15.54 22.42 18.70
C THR A 341 16.85 21.86 19.28
N PRO A 342 17.85 22.70 19.58
CA PRO A 342 19.13 22.25 20.15
C PRO A 342 18.94 21.44 21.45
N ILE A 343 19.67 20.32 21.55
CA ILE A 343 19.71 19.48 22.76
C ILE A 343 20.24 20.29 23.95
N GLY A 344 19.65 20.08 25.12
CA GLY A 344 19.98 20.76 26.37
C GLY A 344 19.32 22.12 26.53
N ARG A 345 18.68 22.67 25.48
CA ARG A 345 17.97 23.95 25.54
C ARG A 345 16.69 23.80 26.37
N LYS A 346 16.48 24.68 27.34
CA LYS A 346 15.19 24.84 28.04
C LYS A 346 14.26 25.72 27.21
N VAL A 347 13.06 25.22 26.92
CA VAL A 347 12.06 25.90 26.10
C VAL A 347 10.68 25.93 26.78
N PRO A 348 9.86 26.98 26.56
CA PRO A 348 8.48 27.00 27.01
C PRO A 348 7.60 26.06 26.17
N VAL A 349 6.74 25.29 26.83
CA VAL A 349 5.76 24.39 26.22
C VAL A 349 4.39 24.73 26.78
N VAL A 350 3.46 25.16 25.94
CA VAL A 350 2.09 25.47 26.37
C VAL A 350 1.23 24.24 26.17
N VAL A 351 0.69 23.70 27.27
CA VAL A 351 -0.23 22.55 27.28
C VAL A 351 -1.64 22.98 27.66
N TRP A 352 -2.62 22.25 27.16
CA TRP A 352 -3.99 22.28 27.62
C TRP A 352 -4.20 21.15 28.63
N ARG A 353 -4.49 21.52 29.87
CA ARG A 353 -4.71 20.60 31.00
C ARG A 353 -5.87 21.12 31.82
N ASP A 354 -6.79 20.24 32.22
CA ASP A 354 -7.96 20.61 33.05
C ASP A 354 -8.75 21.81 32.49
N LYS A 355 -8.95 21.83 31.16
CA LYS A 355 -9.63 22.89 30.41
C LYS A 355 -8.96 24.29 30.51
N LYS A 356 -7.68 24.35 30.87
CA LYS A 356 -6.89 25.58 31.00
C LYS A 356 -5.56 25.48 30.26
N ARG A 357 -5.02 26.64 29.85
CA ARG A 357 -3.65 26.74 29.30
C ARG A 357 -2.65 26.79 30.45
N THR A 358 -1.66 25.92 30.41
CA THR A 358 -0.55 25.88 31.37
C THR A 358 0.77 25.94 30.59
N THR A 359 1.68 26.82 31.01
CA THR A 359 3.02 26.91 30.41
C THR A 359 4.02 26.16 31.27
N LEU A 360 4.70 25.19 30.68
CA LEU A 360 5.73 24.36 31.30
C LEU A 360 7.10 24.73 30.72
N SER A 361 8.17 24.56 31.50
CA SER A 361 9.54 24.73 31.04
C SER A 361 10.19 23.36 30.90
N VAL A 362 10.56 23.00 29.68
CA VAL A 362 11.07 21.66 29.37
C VAL A 362 12.46 21.75 28.76
N GLN A 363 13.40 20.97 29.27
CA GLN A 363 14.74 20.85 28.72
C GLN A 363 14.77 19.79 27.63
N VAL A 364 15.08 20.15 26.39
CA VAL A 364 15.12 19.20 25.26
C VAL A 364 16.25 18.18 25.46
N GLY A 365 15.92 16.89 25.41
CA GLY A 365 16.88 15.79 25.56
C GLY A 365 17.51 15.31 24.24
N ASP A 366 18.48 14.40 24.31
CA ASP A 366 19.07 13.71 23.16
C ASP A 366 18.17 12.52 22.74
N TYR A 367 17.83 12.44 21.45
CA TYR A 367 17.00 11.35 20.92
C TYR A 367 17.72 9.98 20.95
N GLU A 368 19.02 9.92 20.66
CA GLU A 368 19.74 8.65 20.40
C GLU A 368 20.30 7.97 21.67
N GLU A 369 20.53 8.70 22.77
CA GLU A 369 21.00 8.09 24.03
C GLU A 369 19.94 7.18 24.68
N ALA A 370 18.66 7.44 24.41
CA ALA A 370 17.55 6.70 25.00
C ALA A 370 17.21 5.38 24.28
N GLU A 371 17.56 5.21 22.99
CA GLU A 371 17.36 3.94 22.27
C GLU A 371 18.25 2.81 22.83
N LYS A 372 19.39 3.14 23.45
CA LYS A 372 20.28 2.15 24.09
C LYS A 372 19.76 1.60 25.41
N VAL A 373 18.77 2.25 26.03
CA VAL A 373 18.25 1.90 27.36
C VAL A 373 17.03 0.97 27.27
N ALA A 374 16.33 0.94 26.12
CA ALA A 374 15.04 0.27 25.96
C ALA A 374 15.10 -1.17 25.43
N SER A 375 16.29 -1.75 25.19
CA SER A 375 16.46 -3.02 24.47
C SER A 375 16.83 -4.22 25.36
N GLY A 376 16.18 -4.40 26.52
CA GLY A 376 16.47 -5.53 27.39
C GLY A 376 15.30 -5.97 28.25
N SER A 377 14.57 -7.00 27.79
CA SER A 377 13.91 -8.00 28.66
C SER A 377 13.25 -9.10 27.81
N ASP A 378 13.81 -10.31 27.89
CA ASP A 378 13.19 -11.59 27.52
C ASP A 378 12.38 -12.16 28.72
N LEU A 379 11.46 -13.12 28.49
CA LEU A 379 11.24 -14.37 29.26
C LEU A 379 9.96 -15.16 28.84
N ASP A 380 10.17 -16.37 28.31
CA ASP A 380 9.63 -17.74 28.52
C ASP A 380 8.14 -18.11 28.82
N GLU A 381 7.78 -19.32 28.32
CA GLU A 381 6.48 -20.03 28.19
C GLU A 381 6.02 -20.87 29.41
N ALA A 382 4.70 -21.11 29.58
CA ALA A 382 4.03 -22.46 29.60
C ALA A 382 2.56 -22.51 30.14
N ASP A 383 1.71 -23.25 29.40
CA ASP A 383 0.58 -24.18 29.68
C ASP A 383 -0.86 -23.79 30.14
N GLU A 384 -1.78 -24.69 29.73
CA GLU A 384 -3.20 -24.60 29.31
C GLU A 384 -4.30 -24.66 30.41
N ALA A 385 -5.49 -24.09 30.14
CA ALA A 385 -6.81 -24.79 30.03
C ALA A 385 -8.07 -23.90 30.20
N ASP A 386 -9.07 -24.21 29.34
CA ASP A 386 -10.55 -24.09 29.38
C ASP A 386 -11.37 -22.79 29.15
N GLU A 387 -12.44 -23.00 28.36
CA GLU A 387 -13.43 -22.08 27.78
C GLU A 387 -14.61 -21.75 28.73
N ASP A 388 -15.09 -20.49 28.71
CA ASP A 388 -16.43 -20.06 28.22
C ASP A 388 -16.86 -18.69 28.81
N GLY A 389 -17.69 -17.94 28.07
CA GLY A 389 -18.47 -16.80 28.59
C GLY A 389 -18.20 -15.42 27.97
N GLY A 390 -18.81 -15.14 26.81
CA GLY A 390 -18.83 -13.81 26.19
C GLY A 390 -20.09 -13.02 26.52
N ASP A 391 -19.93 -11.73 26.83
CA ASP A 391 -21.05 -10.83 27.11
C ASP A 391 -21.12 -9.71 26.05
N VAL A 392 -22.34 -9.24 25.73
CA VAL A 392 -22.58 -8.26 24.66
C VAL A 392 -22.98 -6.92 25.28
N ILE A 393 -22.25 -5.84 24.97
CA ILE A 393 -22.71 -4.46 25.23
C ILE A 393 -23.37 -3.96 23.94
N LYS A 394 -24.69 -4.17 23.86
CA LYS A 394 -25.50 -3.95 22.65
C LYS A 394 -25.49 -2.47 22.22
N GLU A 395 -25.45 -1.56 23.18
CA GLU A 395 -25.48 -0.11 22.98
C GLU A 395 -24.27 0.39 22.18
N LEU A 396 -23.10 -0.19 22.42
CA LEU A 396 -21.84 0.16 21.73
C LEU A 396 -21.55 -0.75 20.52
N GLY A 397 -22.36 -1.77 20.29
CA GLY A 397 -22.16 -2.76 19.22
C GLY A 397 -20.89 -3.60 19.41
N ILE A 398 -20.48 -3.87 20.66
CA ILE A 398 -19.27 -4.63 20.98
C ILE A 398 -19.61 -5.90 21.77
N THR A 399 -18.86 -6.96 21.47
CA THR A 399 -18.87 -8.21 22.24
C THR A 399 -17.55 -8.31 22.97
N LEU A 400 -17.63 -8.57 24.27
CA LEU A 400 -16.52 -8.58 25.20
C LEU A 400 -16.33 -9.97 25.80
N HIS A 401 -15.08 -10.28 26.10
CA HIS A 401 -14.72 -11.42 26.94
C HIS A 401 -13.82 -10.95 28.08
N PRO A 402 -13.88 -11.62 29.25
CA PRO A 402 -12.78 -11.56 30.19
C PRO A 402 -11.47 -11.90 29.48
N LEU A 403 -10.40 -11.21 29.82
CA LEU A 403 -9.09 -11.48 29.22
C LEU A 403 -8.58 -12.84 29.72
N ASN A 404 -8.54 -13.84 28.83
CA ASN A 404 -8.04 -15.20 29.08
C ASN A 404 -6.84 -15.53 28.18
N LEU A 405 -6.17 -16.66 28.44
CA LEU A 405 -4.97 -17.08 27.71
C LEU A 405 -5.21 -17.19 26.20
N SER A 406 -6.31 -17.81 25.78
CA SER A 406 -6.65 -17.97 24.36
C SER A 406 -6.83 -16.61 23.65
N ALA A 407 -7.43 -15.62 24.31
CA ALA A 407 -7.52 -14.27 23.77
C ALA A 407 -6.16 -13.56 23.74
N ARG A 408 -5.32 -13.78 24.76
CA ARG A 408 -3.96 -13.22 24.82
C ARG A 408 -3.10 -13.70 23.66
N GLU A 409 -3.09 -15.00 23.39
CA GLU A 409 -2.37 -15.58 22.26
C GLU A 409 -2.91 -15.08 20.91
N ARG A 410 -4.24 -15.20 20.72
CA ARG A 410 -4.90 -14.84 19.45
C ARG A 410 -4.66 -13.38 19.07
N TYR A 411 -4.67 -12.48 20.04
CA TYR A 411 -4.53 -11.04 19.81
C TYR A 411 -3.15 -10.48 20.18
N ARG A 412 -2.20 -11.33 20.60
CA ARG A 412 -0.83 -10.98 21.02
C ARG A 412 -0.82 -9.90 22.12
N ILE A 413 -1.55 -10.16 23.20
CA ILE A 413 -1.68 -9.27 24.36
C ILE A 413 -0.66 -9.70 25.41
N ALA A 414 0.18 -8.76 25.86
CA ALA A 414 1.21 -9.01 26.88
C ALA A 414 0.61 -9.35 28.25
N ASP A 415 1.31 -10.16 29.05
CA ASP A 415 0.81 -10.75 30.30
C ASP A 415 0.49 -9.72 31.38
N ASP A 416 1.21 -8.60 31.39
CA ASP A 416 1.04 -7.47 32.30
C ASP A 416 -0.24 -6.65 32.03
N VAL A 417 -0.85 -6.79 30.85
CA VAL A 417 -2.09 -6.09 30.50
C VAL A 417 -3.26 -6.72 31.24
N GLN A 418 -3.95 -5.92 32.05
CA GLN A 418 -5.22 -6.28 32.70
C GLN A 418 -6.38 -5.50 32.06
N GLY A 419 -7.52 -6.17 31.91
CA GLY A 419 -8.72 -5.55 31.34
C GLY A 419 -9.69 -6.53 30.71
N VAL A 420 -10.58 -6.01 29.87
CA VAL A 420 -11.59 -6.79 29.15
C VAL A 420 -11.34 -6.69 27.65
N VAL A 421 -11.30 -7.81 26.93
CA VAL A 421 -10.96 -7.86 25.51
C VAL A 421 -12.19 -7.78 24.61
N ILE A 422 -12.11 -7.00 23.54
CA ILE A 422 -13.14 -6.92 22.49
C ILE A 422 -12.94 -8.07 21.50
N ILE A 423 -13.86 -9.03 21.47
CA ILE A 423 -13.80 -10.19 20.57
C ILE A 423 -14.73 -10.05 19.35
N GLY A 424 -15.79 -9.26 19.49
CA GLY A 424 -16.81 -9.05 18.47
C GLY A 424 -17.16 -7.57 18.35
N MET A 425 -17.57 -7.17 17.15
CA MET A 425 -17.86 -5.77 16.85
C MET A 425 -18.80 -5.68 15.66
N ASP A 426 -19.81 -4.81 15.79
CA ASP A 426 -20.59 -4.28 14.68
C ASP A 426 -19.72 -3.29 13.89
N MET A 427 -19.37 -3.65 12.66
CA MET A 427 -18.50 -2.85 11.80
C MET A 427 -19.16 -1.55 11.31
N GLU A 428 -20.49 -1.42 11.40
CA GLU A 428 -21.23 -0.18 11.13
C GLU A 428 -21.54 0.61 12.42
N GLY A 429 -21.19 0.07 13.59
CA GLY A 429 -21.51 0.63 14.92
C GLY A 429 -20.61 1.77 15.40
N VAL A 430 -21.05 2.45 16.46
CA VAL A 430 -20.37 3.64 17.02
C VAL A 430 -18.93 3.33 17.44
N ALA A 431 -18.70 2.21 18.15
CA ALA A 431 -17.37 1.79 18.58
C ALA A 431 -16.39 1.62 17.40
N ALA A 432 -16.80 0.93 16.33
CA ALA A 432 -16.00 0.74 15.13
C ALA A 432 -15.67 2.07 14.43
N SER A 433 -16.66 2.97 14.33
CA SER A 433 -16.47 4.29 13.72
C SER A 433 -15.46 5.17 14.48
N LYS A 434 -15.31 4.95 15.78
CA LYS A 434 -14.36 5.64 16.66
C LYS A 434 -12.99 4.96 16.74
N GLY A 435 -12.79 3.90 15.96
CA GLY A 435 -11.48 3.27 15.77
C GLY A 435 -11.16 2.14 16.74
N LEU A 436 -12.13 1.68 17.55
CA LEU A 436 -12.01 0.41 18.27
C LEU A 436 -11.94 -0.75 17.27
N ARG A 437 -11.26 -1.82 17.66
CA ARG A 437 -11.06 -3.03 16.87
C ARG A 437 -11.20 -4.27 17.74
N ARG A 438 -11.42 -5.41 17.08
CA ARG A 438 -11.28 -6.72 17.74
C ARG A 438 -9.83 -6.91 18.18
N GLY A 439 -9.64 -7.45 19.38
CA GLY A 439 -8.36 -7.61 20.05
C GLY A 439 -7.93 -6.40 20.90
N ASP A 440 -8.68 -5.31 20.90
CA ASP A 440 -8.44 -4.22 21.85
C ASP A 440 -8.82 -4.65 23.27
N VAL A 441 -7.97 -4.35 24.24
CA VAL A 441 -8.25 -4.58 25.67
C VAL A 441 -8.64 -3.27 26.34
N VAL A 442 -9.82 -3.17 26.93
CA VAL A 442 -10.27 -2.01 27.69
C VAL A 442 -9.64 -2.05 29.08
N ILE A 443 -8.81 -1.05 29.39
CA ILE A 443 -8.07 -0.95 30.65
C ILE A 443 -8.75 0.02 31.63
N SER A 444 -9.22 1.18 31.15
CA SER A 444 -9.90 2.15 32.02
C SER A 444 -10.97 2.95 31.27
N VAL A 445 -11.97 3.44 32.00
CA VAL A 445 -12.98 4.38 31.49
C VAL A 445 -13.03 5.59 32.42
N ASP A 446 -12.86 6.78 31.86
CA ASP A 446 -12.83 8.06 32.59
C ASP A 446 -11.82 8.11 33.75
N GLY A 447 -10.76 7.29 33.67
CA GLY A 447 -9.72 7.17 34.70
C GLY A 447 -9.97 6.05 35.72
N GLY A 448 -11.15 5.44 35.77
CA GLY A 448 -11.46 4.27 36.59
C GLY A 448 -10.95 2.98 35.95
N ASN A 449 -10.25 2.13 36.71
CA ASN A 449 -9.70 0.87 36.21
C ASN A 449 -10.81 -0.15 35.92
N ILE A 450 -10.69 -0.87 34.81
CA ILE A 450 -11.63 -1.91 34.39
C ILE A 450 -10.92 -3.26 34.50
N ALA A 451 -11.32 -4.10 35.46
CA ALA A 451 -10.80 -5.46 35.59
C ALA A 451 -11.79 -6.51 35.08
N SER A 452 -13.09 -6.18 35.03
CA SER A 452 -14.16 -7.06 34.61
C SER A 452 -15.22 -6.35 33.75
N ILE A 453 -16.05 -7.14 33.07
CA ILE A 453 -17.19 -6.61 32.29
C ILE A 453 -18.17 -5.85 33.19
N LYS A 454 -18.31 -6.27 34.46
CA LYS A 454 -19.14 -5.60 35.46
C LYS A 454 -18.62 -4.21 35.81
N ASP A 455 -17.29 -4.06 35.94
CA ASP A 455 -16.67 -2.76 36.19
C ASP A 455 -16.91 -1.82 35.01
N LEU A 456 -16.81 -2.34 33.79
CA LEU A 456 -17.07 -1.56 32.58
C LEU A 456 -18.52 -1.06 32.52
N ARG A 457 -19.50 -1.92 32.80
CA ARG A 457 -20.92 -1.51 32.89
C ARG A 457 -21.12 -0.44 33.95
N SER A 458 -20.53 -0.63 35.13
CA SER A 458 -20.64 0.32 36.24
C SER A 458 -20.05 1.68 35.89
N ALA A 459 -18.92 1.72 35.18
CA ALA A 459 -18.28 2.96 34.73
C ALA A 459 -19.12 3.70 33.67
N ILE A 460 -19.76 2.96 32.75
CA ILE A 460 -20.70 3.53 31.77
C ILE A 460 -21.92 4.12 32.49
N ASP A 461 -22.54 3.36 33.40
CA ASP A 461 -23.72 3.81 34.16
C ASP A 461 -23.42 5.01 35.06
N GLN A 462 -22.23 5.05 35.66
CA GLN A 462 -21.78 6.21 36.43
C GLN A 462 -21.65 7.45 35.55
N SER A 463 -21.03 7.31 34.37
CA SER A 463 -20.89 8.41 33.42
C SER A 463 -22.25 8.94 32.96
N LYS A 464 -23.24 8.05 32.77
CA LYS A 464 -24.64 8.41 32.48
C LYS A 464 -25.27 9.19 33.64
N LYS A 465 -25.14 8.69 34.88
CA LYS A 465 -25.67 9.37 36.08
C LYS A 465 -25.09 10.76 36.30
N GLU A 466 -23.83 10.95 35.93
CA GLU A 466 -23.15 12.24 36.01
C GLU A 466 -23.47 13.18 34.83
N GLY A 467 -24.30 12.74 33.87
CA GLY A 467 -24.72 13.54 32.72
C GLY A 467 -23.60 13.86 31.73
N ARG A 468 -22.55 13.02 31.65
CA ARG A 468 -21.43 13.24 30.72
C ARG A 468 -21.88 12.91 29.30
N GLU A 469 -21.64 13.78 28.33
CA GLU A 469 -21.97 13.52 26.91
C GLU A 469 -21.04 12.45 26.29
N PHE A 470 -19.79 12.38 26.74
CA PHE A 470 -18.78 11.44 26.26
C PHE A 470 -17.97 10.81 27.40
N MET A 471 -17.50 9.59 27.16
CA MET A 471 -16.58 8.83 27.98
C MET A 471 -15.23 8.68 27.27
N ARG A 472 -14.13 8.77 28.01
CA ARG A 472 -12.77 8.50 27.55
C ARG A 472 -12.34 7.10 27.99
N TRP A 473 -12.20 6.20 27.03
CA TRP A 473 -11.73 4.84 27.23
C TRP A 473 -10.21 4.78 26.99
N ARG A 474 -9.47 4.14 27.89
CA ARG A 474 -8.08 3.72 27.69
C ARG A 474 -8.09 2.26 27.27
N ILE A 475 -7.51 1.96 26.12
CA ILE A 475 -7.37 0.60 25.59
C ILE A 475 -5.90 0.23 25.39
N SER A 476 -5.58 -1.05 25.45
CA SER A 476 -4.31 -1.61 24.98
C SER A 476 -4.52 -2.31 23.64
N ARG A 477 -3.64 -2.02 22.68
CA ARG A 477 -3.59 -2.65 21.37
C ARG A 477 -2.14 -2.98 21.03
N GLN A 478 -1.82 -4.27 20.94
CA GLN A 478 -0.46 -4.73 20.58
C GLN A 478 0.64 -4.07 21.43
N GLY A 479 0.42 -4.01 22.75
CA GLY A 479 1.36 -3.39 23.70
C GLY A 479 1.34 -1.86 23.75
N ARG A 480 0.44 -1.19 23.02
CA ARG A 480 0.31 0.29 23.04
C ARG A 480 -0.97 0.73 23.71
N ASN A 481 -0.86 1.70 24.61
CA ASN A 481 -2.01 2.37 25.23
C ASN A 481 -2.57 3.47 24.32
N LEU A 482 -3.86 3.38 24.00
CA LEU A 482 -4.60 4.33 23.17
C LEU A 482 -5.83 4.86 23.92
N PHE A 483 -6.22 6.09 23.61
CA PHE A 483 -7.46 6.67 24.12
C PHE A 483 -8.52 6.80 23.03
N VAL A 484 -9.73 6.35 23.32
CA VAL A 484 -10.92 6.46 22.45
C VAL A 484 -12.00 7.21 23.20
N VAL A 485 -12.59 8.22 22.56
CA VAL A 485 -13.74 8.96 23.12
C VAL A 485 -15.02 8.41 22.49
N LEU A 486 -15.90 7.86 23.32
CA LEU A 486 -17.20 7.30 22.93
C LEU A 486 -18.34 8.12 23.55
N PRO A 487 -19.50 8.24 22.89
CA PRO A 487 -20.67 8.84 23.54
C PRO A 487 -21.12 7.97 24.73
N THR A 488 -21.55 8.63 25.81
CA THR A 488 -22.02 7.96 27.02
C THR A 488 -23.35 7.25 26.81
N ASP A 489 -24.21 7.84 25.98
CA ASP A 489 -25.42 7.20 25.50
C ASP A 489 -25.44 7.26 23.96
N PRO A 490 -25.10 6.14 23.28
CA PRO A 490 -25.18 6.08 21.83
C PRO A 490 -26.62 6.11 21.31
N ASP A 491 -27.63 5.88 22.18
CA ASP A 491 -29.05 5.88 21.85
C ASP A 491 -29.73 7.23 22.09
N GLU A 492 -29.27 8.08 23.03
CA GLU A 492 -29.80 9.45 23.17
C GLU A 492 -29.50 10.29 21.91
N ASN A 493 -28.34 10.09 21.27
CA ASN A 493 -28.05 10.63 19.95
C ASN A 493 -28.66 9.81 18.79
N GLN A 494 -29.39 8.72 19.08
CA GLN A 494 -30.21 7.93 18.15
C GLN A 494 -31.71 7.96 18.46
N SER A 495 -32.21 8.96 19.19
CA SER A 495 -33.62 9.37 19.09
C SER A 495 -33.92 10.05 17.73
N ALA A 496 -33.31 9.52 16.67
CA ALA A 496 -33.38 10.00 15.31
C ALA A 496 -33.50 8.80 14.37
N SER A 497 -34.69 8.18 14.37
CA SER A 497 -35.27 7.42 13.24
C SER A 497 -34.46 6.26 12.65
N LEU A 498 -35.06 5.06 12.64
CA LEU A 498 -34.53 3.94 11.88
C LEU A 498 -34.53 4.27 10.38
N ARG A 499 -33.49 3.85 9.66
CA ARG A 499 -33.46 3.98 8.20
C ARG A 499 -34.39 2.97 7.55
N LEU A 500 -35.15 3.41 6.55
CA LEU A 500 -36.08 2.61 5.78
C LEU A 500 -35.43 1.35 5.19
N ASP A 501 -34.21 1.46 4.64
CA ASP A 501 -33.48 0.31 4.10
C ASP A 501 -33.10 -0.73 5.16
N SER A 502 -32.64 -0.29 6.31
CA SER A 502 -32.29 -1.14 7.44
C SER A 502 -33.53 -1.83 8.03
N TYR A 503 -34.64 -1.10 8.14
CA TYR A 503 -35.91 -1.64 8.65
C TYR A 503 -36.48 -2.71 7.71
N LEU A 504 -36.59 -2.43 6.41
CA LEU A 504 -37.12 -3.40 5.44
C LEU A 504 -36.23 -4.65 5.32
N THR A 505 -34.91 -4.52 5.48
CA THR A 505 -33.99 -5.68 5.45
C THR A 505 -34.21 -6.62 6.64
N LYS A 506 -34.68 -6.11 7.78
CA LYS A 506 -34.99 -6.93 8.96
C LYS A 506 -36.33 -7.66 8.85
N ILE A 507 -37.28 -7.11 8.10
CA ILE A 507 -38.66 -7.63 8.03
C ILE A 507 -38.89 -8.49 6.79
N CYS A 508 -38.22 -8.20 5.68
CA CYS A 508 -38.35 -8.95 4.43
C CYS A 508 -37.17 -9.92 4.29
N GLU A 509 -37.20 -11.05 5.00
CA GLU A 509 -36.14 -12.07 4.99
C GLU A 509 -35.90 -12.67 3.59
N ASP A 510 -36.94 -12.75 2.76
CA ASP A 510 -36.88 -13.31 1.40
C ASP A 510 -36.28 -12.36 0.34
N LEU A 511 -35.95 -11.11 0.72
CA LEU A 511 -35.47 -10.09 -0.21
C LEU A 511 -34.08 -9.57 0.19
N SER A 512 -33.11 -9.77 -0.69
CA SER A 512 -31.75 -9.25 -0.46
C SER A 512 -31.73 -7.71 -0.30
N ARG A 513 -30.82 -7.20 0.55
CA ARG A 513 -30.58 -5.75 0.79
C ARG A 513 -30.45 -4.94 -0.50
N SER A 514 -29.82 -5.50 -1.52
CA SER A 514 -29.66 -4.88 -2.85
C SER A 514 -30.98 -4.76 -3.61
N ARG A 515 -31.87 -5.75 -3.50
CA ARG A 515 -33.19 -5.76 -4.13
C ARG A 515 -34.11 -4.74 -3.48
N LEU A 516 -34.12 -4.67 -2.15
CA LEU A 516 -34.88 -3.67 -1.39
C LEU A 516 -34.45 -2.25 -1.73
N LYS A 517 -33.14 -2.00 -1.79
CA LYS A 517 -32.61 -0.70 -2.21
C LYS A 517 -33.13 -0.28 -3.59
N ARG A 518 -33.10 -1.19 -4.56
CA ARG A 518 -33.61 -0.95 -5.93
C ARG A 518 -35.11 -0.66 -5.94
N LEU A 519 -35.91 -1.39 -5.16
CA LEU A 519 -37.34 -1.16 -5.04
C LEU A 519 -37.66 0.22 -4.46
N ILE A 520 -36.92 0.66 -3.43
CA ILE A 520 -37.05 2.01 -2.87
C ILE A 520 -36.72 3.06 -3.96
N GLU A 521 -35.56 2.94 -4.61
CA GLU A 521 -35.11 3.89 -5.64
C GLU A 521 -36.05 3.95 -6.86
N GLN A 522 -36.79 2.86 -7.14
CA GLN A 522 -37.78 2.76 -8.22
C GLN A 522 -39.19 3.22 -7.81
N GLY A 523 -39.39 3.69 -6.58
CA GLY A 523 -40.67 4.20 -6.12
C GLY A 523 -41.69 3.12 -5.74
N HIS A 524 -41.23 1.90 -5.50
CA HIS A 524 -42.07 0.78 -5.07
C HIS A 524 -42.32 0.74 -3.55
N VAL A 525 -41.82 1.72 -2.80
CA VAL A 525 -42.01 1.82 -1.34
C VAL A 525 -42.64 3.16 -1.00
N SER A 526 -43.70 3.15 -0.21
CA SER A 526 -44.30 4.34 0.37
C SER A 526 -44.36 4.28 1.90
N VAL A 527 -44.22 5.45 2.53
CA VAL A 527 -44.33 5.66 3.97
C VAL A 527 -45.44 6.68 4.21
N GLN A 528 -46.44 6.34 5.01
CA GLN A 528 -47.65 7.14 5.22
C GLN A 528 -48.33 7.58 3.90
N GLY A 529 -48.31 6.70 2.88
CA GLY A 529 -48.85 6.99 1.55
C GLY A 529 -47.95 7.83 0.64
N GLN A 530 -46.83 8.38 1.12
CA GLN A 530 -45.87 9.11 0.30
C GLN A 530 -44.80 8.17 -0.27
N VAL A 531 -44.59 8.19 -1.60
CA VAL A 531 -43.53 7.40 -2.24
C VAL A 531 -42.15 7.88 -1.80
N ILE A 532 -41.33 6.96 -1.31
CA ILE A 532 -39.98 7.23 -0.83
C ILE A 532 -38.96 6.66 -1.81
N LEU A 533 -38.12 7.54 -2.37
CA LEU A 533 -37.04 7.18 -3.29
C LEU A 533 -35.67 7.05 -2.63
N SER A 534 -35.57 7.41 -1.35
CA SER A 534 -34.30 7.42 -0.61
C SER A 534 -34.22 6.23 0.35
N PRO A 535 -33.30 5.27 0.14
CA PRO A 535 -33.04 4.17 1.08
C PRO A 535 -32.66 4.65 2.48
N LYS A 536 -32.09 5.86 2.57
CA LYS A 536 -31.67 6.50 3.82
C LYS A 536 -32.81 7.24 4.54
N HIS A 537 -34.01 7.23 3.97
CA HIS A 537 -35.19 7.84 4.56
C HIS A 537 -35.41 7.33 5.98
N ARG A 538 -35.92 8.21 6.82
CA ARG A 538 -35.90 8.07 8.27
C ARG A 538 -37.32 7.87 8.78
N LEU A 539 -37.55 6.70 9.34
CA LEU A 539 -38.83 6.27 9.87
C LEU A 539 -39.07 6.82 11.27
N LYS A 540 -40.29 7.27 11.51
CA LYS A 540 -40.79 7.64 12.83
C LYS A 540 -41.61 6.47 13.42
N PRO A 541 -41.62 6.32 14.75
CA PRO A 541 -42.55 5.40 15.40
C PRO A 541 -44.00 5.71 14.97
N GLY A 542 -44.72 4.68 14.50
CA GLY A 542 -46.10 4.80 14.00
C GLY A 542 -46.24 4.96 12.48
N ASP A 543 -45.14 5.06 11.73
CA ASP A 543 -45.18 5.11 10.26
C ASP A 543 -45.74 3.81 9.66
N SER A 544 -46.74 3.93 8.78
CA SER A 544 -47.21 2.83 7.94
C SER A 544 -46.35 2.73 6.67
N ILE A 545 -45.85 1.54 6.37
CA ILE A 545 -44.98 1.31 5.20
C ILE A 545 -45.68 0.34 4.25
N HIS A 546 -45.82 0.73 2.99
CA HIS A 546 -46.31 -0.14 1.93
C HIS A 546 -45.19 -0.46 0.94
N LEU A 547 -44.91 -1.75 0.76
CA LEU A 547 -43.98 -2.27 -0.22
C LEU A 547 -44.78 -2.92 -1.35
N ASN A 548 -44.75 -2.32 -2.53
CA ASN A 548 -45.37 -2.89 -3.73
C ASN A 548 -44.33 -3.72 -4.49
N LEU A 549 -44.46 -5.05 -4.49
CA LEU A 549 -43.57 -5.90 -5.26
C LEU A 549 -44.08 -6.00 -6.70
N PRO A 550 -43.42 -5.36 -7.69
CA PRO A 550 -43.83 -5.54 -9.08
C PRO A 550 -43.69 -7.01 -9.44
N SER A 551 -44.72 -7.58 -10.10
CA SER A 551 -44.63 -8.90 -10.70
C SER A 551 -43.41 -8.94 -11.62
N VAL A 552 -42.46 -9.84 -11.32
CA VAL A 552 -41.26 -10.01 -12.12
C VAL A 552 -41.71 -10.38 -13.52
N LYS A 553 -41.56 -9.47 -14.49
CA LYS A 553 -41.71 -9.83 -15.90
C LYS A 553 -40.60 -10.84 -16.21
N PRO A 554 -40.92 -12.05 -16.70
CA PRO A 554 -39.89 -13.02 -17.05
C PRO A 554 -38.96 -12.40 -18.08
N THR A 555 -37.67 -12.36 -17.77
CA THR A 555 -36.65 -12.25 -18.80
C THR A 555 -36.69 -13.61 -19.51
N HIS A 556 -37.34 -13.70 -20.66
CA HIS A 556 -37.47 -14.98 -21.37
C HIS A 556 -36.08 -15.45 -21.82
N LEU A 557 -35.41 -16.25 -20.99
CA LEU A 557 -34.31 -17.10 -21.40
C LEU A 557 -34.90 -18.17 -22.32
N SER A 558 -34.53 -18.14 -23.60
CA SER A 558 -34.89 -19.18 -24.56
C SER A 558 -33.73 -20.15 -24.76
N ALA A 559 -34.06 -21.44 -24.88
CA ALA A 559 -33.11 -22.48 -25.25
C ALA A 559 -32.61 -22.22 -26.69
N GLN A 560 -31.30 -22.29 -26.91
CA GLN A 560 -30.72 -22.16 -28.24
C GLN A 560 -29.61 -23.18 -28.42
N PRO A 561 -29.71 -24.09 -29.41
CA PRO A 561 -28.69 -25.09 -29.64
C PRO A 561 -27.41 -24.41 -30.14
N LEU A 562 -26.33 -24.56 -29.39
CA LEU A 562 -24.97 -24.21 -29.76
C LEU A 562 -24.09 -25.42 -29.46
N ASP A 563 -23.10 -25.68 -30.30
CA ASP A 563 -22.17 -26.79 -30.12
C ASP A 563 -21.32 -26.57 -28.86
N LEU A 564 -21.39 -27.50 -27.91
CA LEU A 564 -20.68 -27.43 -26.64
C LEU A 564 -19.53 -28.44 -26.66
N ASP A 565 -18.30 -27.94 -26.47
CA ASP A 565 -17.13 -28.78 -26.24
C ASP A 565 -17.14 -29.28 -24.79
N ILE A 566 -17.83 -30.40 -24.56
CA ILE A 566 -18.04 -31.00 -23.24
C ILE A 566 -16.84 -31.89 -22.90
N ILE A 567 -16.17 -31.55 -21.79
CA ILE A 567 -14.97 -32.25 -21.30
C ILE A 567 -15.33 -33.31 -20.27
N PHE A 568 -16.34 -33.03 -19.45
CA PHE A 568 -16.87 -33.94 -18.46
C PHE A 568 -18.35 -33.64 -18.24
N GLU A 569 -19.18 -34.67 -18.13
CA GLU A 569 -20.60 -34.53 -17.81
C GLU A 569 -21.10 -35.78 -17.09
N ASP A 570 -21.89 -35.57 -16.05
CA ASP A 570 -22.69 -36.58 -15.38
C ASP A 570 -24.10 -36.01 -15.10
N ASP A 571 -24.86 -36.65 -14.22
CA ASP A 571 -26.21 -36.21 -13.87
C ASP A 571 -26.24 -34.87 -13.10
N ASP A 572 -25.16 -34.53 -12.41
CA ASP A 572 -25.10 -33.43 -11.44
C ASP A 572 -24.35 -32.20 -11.94
N ILE A 573 -23.34 -32.37 -12.79
CA ILE A 573 -22.49 -31.30 -13.29
C ILE A 573 -22.12 -31.48 -14.77
N ILE A 574 -21.72 -30.38 -15.37
CA ILE A 574 -21.15 -30.32 -16.72
C ILE A 574 -19.94 -29.39 -16.73
N VAL A 575 -18.83 -29.85 -17.29
CA VAL A 575 -17.61 -29.08 -17.49
C VAL A 575 -17.35 -28.97 -18.98
N ILE A 576 -17.26 -27.74 -19.45
CA ILE A 576 -17.04 -27.43 -20.86
C ILE A 576 -15.71 -26.73 -21.07
N ASN A 577 -15.15 -26.86 -22.27
CA ASN A 577 -14.12 -25.97 -22.78
C ASN A 577 -14.78 -24.81 -23.53
N LYS A 578 -15.00 -23.69 -22.85
CA LYS A 578 -15.67 -22.53 -23.45
C LYS A 578 -14.79 -21.95 -24.56
N PRO A 579 -15.27 -21.77 -25.80
CA PRO A 579 -14.51 -21.06 -26.83
C PRO A 579 -14.38 -19.57 -26.48
N ALA A 580 -13.33 -18.93 -26.98
CA ALA A 580 -13.21 -17.48 -26.92
C ALA A 580 -14.25 -16.82 -27.84
N GLY A 581 -14.80 -15.68 -27.44
CA GLY A 581 -15.86 -14.98 -28.13
C GLY A 581 -17.27 -15.32 -27.63
N LEU A 582 -17.46 -16.46 -26.96
CA LEU A 582 -18.75 -16.85 -26.39
C LEU A 582 -19.01 -16.13 -25.05
N VAL A 583 -20.11 -15.38 -24.99
CA VAL A 583 -20.60 -14.72 -23.77
C VAL A 583 -21.26 -15.75 -22.87
N VAL A 584 -21.04 -15.65 -21.56
CA VAL A 584 -21.50 -16.67 -20.61
C VAL A 584 -23.01 -16.59 -20.31
N HIS A 585 -23.56 -15.40 -20.08
CA HIS A 585 -24.98 -15.22 -19.75
C HIS A 585 -25.53 -13.98 -20.46
N PRO A 586 -26.85 -13.94 -20.72
CA PRO A 586 -27.48 -12.80 -21.37
C PRO A 586 -27.28 -11.49 -20.63
N GLY A 587 -27.11 -10.42 -21.39
CA GLY A 587 -26.91 -9.09 -20.84
C GLY A 587 -26.99 -8.00 -21.89
N ALA A 588 -26.77 -6.75 -21.47
CA ALA A 588 -26.78 -5.60 -22.37
C ALA A 588 -25.76 -5.80 -23.52
N GLY A 589 -26.27 -5.92 -24.75
CA GLY A 589 -25.49 -6.13 -25.97
C GLY A 589 -25.39 -7.59 -26.46
N ASN A 590 -25.75 -8.59 -25.65
CA ASN A 590 -25.85 -10.00 -26.05
C ASN A 590 -27.06 -10.61 -25.30
N PRO A 591 -28.29 -10.37 -25.76
CA PRO A 591 -29.51 -10.85 -25.10
C PRO A 591 -29.72 -12.36 -25.23
N ASP A 592 -29.04 -12.98 -26.20
CA ASP A 592 -29.13 -14.39 -26.55
C ASP A 592 -27.78 -14.89 -27.11
N HIS A 593 -27.74 -16.11 -27.63
CA HIS A 593 -26.56 -16.82 -28.14
C HIS A 593 -25.40 -16.87 -27.13
N THR A 594 -25.76 -17.07 -25.86
CA THR A 594 -24.82 -17.20 -24.75
C THR A 594 -24.68 -18.65 -24.30
N LEU A 595 -23.67 -18.92 -23.48
CA LEU A 595 -23.47 -20.25 -22.91
C LEU A 595 -24.69 -20.73 -22.11
N VAL A 596 -25.37 -19.85 -21.38
CA VAL A 596 -26.62 -20.21 -20.68
C VAL A 596 -27.69 -20.69 -21.64
N ASN A 597 -27.83 -20.08 -22.82
CA ASN A 597 -28.83 -20.51 -23.81
C ASN A 597 -28.49 -21.90 -24.36
N ALA A 598 -27.19 -22.18 -24.55
CA ALA A 598 -26.68 -23.47 -24.98
C ALA A 598 -26.89 -24.56 -23.92
N LEU A 599 -26.53 -24.27 -22.67
CA LEU A 599 -26.73 -25.18 -21.54
C LEU A 599 -28.22 -25.46 -21.31
N LEU A 600 -29.08 -24.47 -21.52
CA LEU A 600 -30.52 -24.65 -21.44
C LEU A 600 -31.04 -25.58 -22.55
N ALA A 601 -30.51 -25.47 -23.77
CA ALA A 601 -30.86 -26.40 -24.86
C ALA A 601 -30.34 -27.82 -24.61
N HIS A 602 -29.18 -27.97 -23.96
CA HIS A 602 -28.56 -29.27 -23.67
C HIS A 602 -29.16 -29.97 -22.44
N CYS A 603 -29.37 -29.24 -21.35
CA CYS A 603 -29.81 -29.78 -20.05
C CYS A 603 -31.34 -29.77 -19.87
N GLY A 604 -32.08 -29.09 -20.75
CA GLY A 604 -33.54 -29.00 -20.70
C GLY A 604 -34.09 -28.05 -19.63
N ASP A 605 -35.43 -28.03 -19.50
CA ASP A 605 -36.15 -27.05 -18.68
C ASP A 605 -35.85 -27.12 -17.17
N SER A 606 -35.39 -28.28 -16.68
CA SER A 606 -34.95 -28.44 -15.29
C SER A 606 -33.79 -27.52 -14.92
N PHE A 607 -32.97 -27.12 -15.92
CA PHE A 607 -31.84 -26.22 -15.74
C PHE A 607 -32.26 -24.83 -15.27
N LEU A 608 -33.42 -24.30 -15.72
CA LEU A 608 -33.90 -22.94 -15.41
C LEU A 608 -34.09 -22.67 -13.92
N ASN A 609 -34.30 -23.72 -13.13
CA ASN A 609 -34.62 -23.61 -11.71
C ASN A 609 -33.40 -23.70 -10.79
N ILE A 610 -32.19 -23.82 -11.34
CA ILE A 610 -30.96 -24.08 -10.58
C ILE A 610 -30.25 -22.76 -10.29
N GLY A 611 -30.12 -22.35 -9.02
CA GLY A 611 -29.33 -21.17 -8.67
C GLY A 611 -29.88 -19.81 -9.15
N GLY A 612 -31.14 -19.78 -9.61
CA GLY A 612 -31.90 -18.57 -9.93
C GLY A 612 -32.17 -18.34 -11.42
N GLN A 613 -33.27 -17.62 -11.71
CA GLN A 613 -33.82 -17.46 -13.07
C GLN A 613 -32.97 -16.62 -14.04
N GLU A 614 -32.00 -15.84 -13.58
CA GLU A 614 -31.17 -15.00 -14.46
C GLU A 614 -29.90 -15.70 -14.97
N ARG A 615 -29.38 -16.69 -14.23
CA ARG A 615 -28.10 -17.37 -14.52
C ARG A 615 -28.15 -18.84 -14.05
N PRO A 616 -29.04 -19.64 -14.62
CA PRO A 616 -29.24 -21.02 -14.18
C PRO A 616 -27.94 -21.81 -14.20
N GLY A 617 -27.69 -22.60 -13.15
CA GLY A 617 -26.55 -23.53 -13.03
C GLY A 617 -25.16 -22.89 -12.95
N LEU A 618 -25.02 -21.56 -13.10
CA LEU A 618 -23.73 -20.90 -13.17
C LEU A 618 -23.18 -20.52 -11.78
N VAL A 619 -22.12 -21.19 -11.35
CA VAL A 619 -21.41 -20.92 -10.09
C VAL A 619 -20.19 -20.01 -10.25
N HIS A 620 -19.67 -19.91 -11.48
CA HIS A 620 -18.60 -18.97 -11.86
C HIS A 620 -18.73 -18.56 -13.33
N ARG A 621 -17.79 -17.77 -13.85
CA ARG A 621 -17.81 -17.33 -15.26
C ARG A 621 -16.42 -16.99 -15.77
N LEU A 622 -16.23 -17.21 -17.06
CA LEU A 622 -15.10 -16.69 -17.83
C LEU A 622 -15.51 -15.43 -18.60
N ASP A 623 -14.54 -14.57 -18.92
CA ASP A 623 -14.76 -13.42 -19.80
C ASP A 623 -15.08 -13.90 -21.23
N LYS A 624 -15.76 -13.07 -22.03
CA LYS A 624 -16.15 -13.37 -23.42
C LYS A 624 -14.99 -13.99 -24.21
N ASP A 625 -13.85 -13.30 -24.21
CA ASP A 625 -12.70 -13.64 -25.05
C ASP A 625 -11.66 -14.54 -24.34
N THR A 626 -11.97 -15.02 -23.12
CA THR A 626 -11.17 -16.03 -22.43
C THR A 626 -11.74 -17.41 -22.76
N SER A 627 -10.88 -18.32 -23.24
CA SER A 627 -11.25 -19.71 -23.49
C SER A 627 -10.88 -20.63 -22.32
N GLY A 628 -11.41 -21.85 -22.30
CA GLY A 628 -10.98 -22.91 -21.38
C GLY A 628 -12.08 -23.42 -20.45
N LEU A 629 -11.67 -24.18 -19.42
CA LEU A 629 -12.55 -24.97 -18.57
C LEU A 629 -13.52 -24.11 -17.75
N MET A 630 -14.80 -24.51 -17.78
CA MET A 630 -15.86 -23.92 -16.98
C MET A 630 -16.87 -24.98 -16.54
N VAL A 631 -17.05 -25.15 -15.23
CA VAL A 631 -18.11 -25.98 -14.64
C VAL A 631 -19.45 -25.23 -14.49
N ALA A 632 -20.55 -25.92 -14.73
CA ALA A 632 -21.92 -25.56 -14.39
C ALA A 632 -22.63 -26.72 -13.69
N ALA A 633 -23.60 -26.42 -12.83
CA ALA A 633 -24.39 -27.40 -12.10
C ALA A 633 -25.67 -27.75 -12.88
N LYS A 634 -25.97 -29.06 -12.97
CA LYS A 634 -27.19 -29.63 -13.56
C LYS A 634 -28.26 -29.97 -12.51
N THR A 635 -27.90 -29.93 -11.22
CA THR A 635 -28.86 -30.06 -10.10
C THR A 635 -28.69 -28.94 -9.07
N GLU A 636 -29.74 -28.66 -8.30
CA GLU A 636 -29.72 -27.65 -7.23
C GLU A 636 -28.74 -28.01 -6.10
N GLN A 637 -28.64 -29.29 -5.76
CA GLN A 637 -27.70 -29.77 -4.76
C GLN A 637 -26.24 -29.59 -5.24
N ALA A 638 -25.95 -29.91 -6.51
CA ALA A 638 -24.65 -29.64 -7.11
C ALA A 638 -24.32 -28.14 -7.15
N TYR A 639 -25.31 -27.30 -7.45
CA TYR A 639 -25.16 -25.84 -7.44
C TYR A 639 -24.74 -25.32 -6.06
N GLN A 640 -25.43 -25.76 -5.00
CA GLN A 640 -25.10 -25.38 -3.62
C GLN A 640 -23.71 -25.88 -3.21
N GLY A 641 -23.36 -27.13 -3.51
CA GLY A 641 -22.05 -27.71 -3.21
C GLY A 641 -20.90 -26.98 -3.91
N LEU A 642 -21.03 -26.71 -5.22
CA LEU A 642 -20.04 -25.95 -5.97
C LEU A 642 -19.95 -24.49 -5.50
N THR A 643 -21.09 -23.83 -5.23
CA THR A 643 -21.12 -22.45 -4.71
C THR A 643 -20.37 -22.33 -3.39
N LYS A 644 -20.56 -23.31 -2.49
CA LYS A 644 -19.84 -23.40 -1.23
C LYS A 644 -18.33 -23.54 -1.45
N GLN A 645 -17.91 -24.45 -2.32
CA GLN A 645 -16.48 -24.65 -2.62
C GLN A 645 -15.82 -23.40 -3.25
N PHE A 646 -16.54 -22.66 -4.11
CA PHE A 646 -16.06 -21.37 -4.63
C PHE A 646 -15.94 -20.30 -3.54
N SER A 647 -16.87 -20.27 -2.58
CA SER A 647 -16.84 -19.36 -1.43
C SER A 647 -15.69 -19.68 -0.48
N ASP A 648 -15.51 -20.97 -0.18
CA ASP A 648 -14.49 -21.50 0.74
C ASP A 648 -13.09 -21.53 0.10
N ARG A 649 -12.99 -21.25 -1.20
CA ARG A 649 -11.76 -21.22 -2.01
C ARG A 649 -11.02 -22.56 -2.08
N THR A 650 -11.76 -23.67 -2.01
CA THR A 650 -11.21 -25.02 -2.14
C THR A 650 -10.95 -25.43 -3.60
N ILE A 651 -11.63 -24.78 -4.55
CA ILE A 651 -11.47 -25.05 -5.99
C ILE A 651 -10.15 -24.46 -6.50
N LYS A 652 -9.32 -25.32 -7.09
CA LYS A 652 -8.08 -24.93 -7.76
C LYS A 652 -8.37 -24.55 -9.20
N ARG A 653 -7.93 -23.35 -9.59
CA ARG A 653 -8.10 -22.84 -10.96
C ARG A 653 -6.77 -22.34 -11.48
N ILE A 654 -6.33 -22.91 -12.59
CA ILE A 654 -5.06 -22.61 -13.23
C ILE A 654 -5.31 -22.08 -14.63
N TYR A 655 -4.68 -20.97 -14.94
CA TYR A 655 -4.75 -20.30 -16.23
C TYR A 655 -3.37 -20.22 -16.84
N GLN A 656 -3.27 -20.25 -18.16
CA GLN A 656 -2.08 -19.83 -18.88
C GLN A 656 -2.34 -18.51 -19.58
N ALA A 657 -1.35 -17.62 -19.52
CA ALA A 657 -1.38 -16.34 -20.18
C ALA A 657 -0.05 -16.04 -20.86
N LEU A 658 -0.11 -15.45 -22.06
CA LEU A 658 1.06 -14.84 -22.69
C LEU A 658 1.04 -13.35 -22.34
N VAL A 659 2.13 -12.85 -21.77
CA VAL A 659 2.24 -11.46 -21.29
C VAL A 659 3.40 -10.73 -21.95
N TRP A 660 3.28 -9.41 -22.06
CA TRP A 660 4.35 -8.56 -22.57
C TRP A 660 5.53 -8.45 -21.59
N GLY A 661 6.74 -8.43 -22.13
CA GLY A 661 8.01 -8.30 -21.40
C GLY A 661 8.50 -9.60 -20.76
N ILE A 662 9.63 -9.50 -20.06
CA ILE A 662 10.22 -10.60 -19.29
C ILE A 662 9.79 -10.47 -17.83
N VAL A 663 8.98 -11.42 -17.37
CA VAL A 663 8.43 -11.39 -16.01
C VAL A 663 9.53 -11.72 -15.00
N SER A 664 9.81 -10.77 -14.11
CA SER A 664 10.72 -10.93 -12.99
C SER A 664 10.07 -10.36 -11.72
N PRO A 665 10.08 -11.11 -10.59
CA PRO A 665 10.64 -12.45 -10.41
C PRO A 665 9.86 -13.54 -11.18
N PHE A 666 10.50 -14.70 -11.45
CA PHE A 666 9.90 -15.82 -12.21
C PHE A 666 8.72 -16.51 -11.50
N GLN A 667 8.46 -16.20 -10.24
CA GLN A 667 7.25 -16.60 -9.53
C GLN A 667 6.88 -15.52 -8.54
N GLY A 668 5.59 -15.37 -8.23
CA GLY A 668 5.16 -14.35 -7.27
C GLY A 668 3.68 -14.39 -6.94
N LYS A 669 3.32 -13.55 -5.97
CA LYS A 669 1.94 -13.34 -5.51
C LYS A 669 1.54 -11.88 -5.74
N ILE A 670 0.44 -11.67 -6.44
CA ILE A 670 -0.19 -10.36 -6.62
C ILE A 670 -1.41 -10.29 -5.71
N ASP A 671 -1.25 -9.63 -4.56
CA ASP A 671 -2.27 -9.44 -3.54
C ASP A 671 -2.74 -7.97 -3.55
N GLN A 672 -3.64 -7.65 -4.46
CA GLN A 672 -4.06 -6.28 -4.73
C GLN A 672 -5.58 -6.18 -4.90
N PRO A 673 -6.28 -5.30 -4.16
CA PRO A 673 -7.72 -5.20 -4.24
C PRO A 673 -8.19 -4.63 -5.58
N ILE A 674 -9.23 -5.23 -6.16
CA ILE A 674 -9.80 -4.84 -7.46
C ILE A 674 -11.16 -4.17 -7.27
N ALA A 675 -11.34 -3.00 -7.88
CA ALA A 675 -12.64 -2.34 -8.03
C ALA A 675 -12.86 -1.85 -9.47
N ARG A 676 -14.08 -1.38 -9.75
CA ARG A 676 -14.40 -0.81 -11.06
C ARG A 676 -13.63 0.49 -11.27
N HIS A 677 -13.08 0.68 -12.46
CA HIS A 677 -12.30 1.87 -12.77
C HIS A 677 -13.18 3.14 -12.67
N PRO A 678 -12.72 4.23 -12.02
CA PRO A 678 -13.56 5.37 -11.68
C PRO A 678 -14.10 6.13 -12.91
N ARG A 679 -13.28 6.24 -13.97
CA ARG A 679 -13.65 6.92 -15.23
C ARG A 679 -14.15 5.96 -16.33
N GLN A 680 -13.45 4.85 -16.57
CA GLN A 680 -13.79 3.86 -17.60
C GLN A 680 -14.63 2.72 -17.01
N ARG A 681 -15.95 2.89 -16.93
CA ARG A 681 -16.86 1.96 -16.22
C ARG A 681 -16.85 0.51 -16.71
N GLN A 682 -16.38 0.25 -17.94
CA GLN A 682 -16.23 -1.11 -18.49
C GLN A 682 -14.93 -1.81 -18.04
N LYS A 683 -14.01 -1.08 -17.39
CA LYS A 683 -12.73 -1.62 -16.90
C LYS A 683 -12.72 -1.77 -15.39
N MET A 684 -11.81 -2.62 -14.94
CA MET A 684 -11.47 -2.87 -13.54
C MET A 684 -10.07 -2.30 -13.27
N ALA A 685 -9.76 -1.96 -12.03
CA ALA A 685 -8.48 -1.39 -11.64
C ALA A 685 -8.12 -1.80 -10.22
N VAL A 686 -6.82 -1.80 -9.92
CA VAL A 686 -6.31 -1.93 -8.56
C VAL A 686 -6.60 -0.63 -7.81
N LEU A 687 -7.42 -0.70 -6.78
CA LEU A 687 -7.86 0.46 -5.98
C LEU A 687 -7.94 0.08 -4.51
N ARG A 688 -7.51 0.98 -3.62
CA ARG A 688 -7.51 0.72 -2.16
C ARG A 688 -8.87 0.36 -1.57
N ASN A 689 -9.96 0.85 -2.17
CA ASN A 689 -11.35 0.53 -1.78
C ASN A 689 -11.94 -0.66 -2.57
N GLY A 690 -11.11 -1.42 -3.29
CA GLY A 690 -11.52 -2.60 -4.04
C GLY A 690 -11.77 -3.82 -3.17
N ARG A 691 -12.33 -4.86 -3.78
CA ARG A 691 -12.51 -6.16 -3.12
C ARG A 691 -11.17 -6.91 -3.10
N PRO A 692 -10.83 -7.62 -2.02
CA PRO A 692 -9.62 -8.44 -1.97
C PRO A 692 -9.54 -9.39 -3.16
N ALA A 693 -8.36 -9.41 -3.79
CA ALA A 693 -8.08 -10.25 -4.93
C ALA A 693 -6.62 -10.74 -4.88
N VAL A 694 -6.42 -12.04 -5.12
CA VAL A 694 -5.11 -12.69 -5.06
C VAL A 694 -4.90 -13.59 -6.27
N THR A 695 -3.80 -13.36 -6.97
CA THR A 695 -3.32 -14.19 -8.09
C THR A 695 -1.88 -14.60 -7.80
N HIS A 696 -1.60 -15.90 -7.82
CA HIS A 696 -0.23 -16.42 -7.87
C HIS A 696 0.16 -16.62 -9.32
N TYR A 697 1.42 -16.37 -9.65
CA TYR A 697 1.93 -16.61 -10.99
C TYR A 697 3.28 -17.31 -10.96
N GLN A 698 3.56 -18.07 -12.01
CA GLN A 698 4.83 -18.73 -12.26
C GLN A 698 5.15 -18.62 -13.76
N VAL A 699 6.39 -18.28 -14.08
CA VAL A 699 6.90 -18.27 -15.45
C VAL A 699 7.12 -19.71 -15.88
N LEU A 700 6.49 -20.09 -16.99
CA LEU A 700 6.69 -21.39 -17.62
C LEU A 700 7.79 -21.31 -18.68
N GLU A 701 7.75 -20.25 -19.48
CA GLU A 701 8.69 -20.04 -20.58
C GLU A 701 8.85 -18.55 -20.85
N SER A 702 10.04 -18.12 -21.24
CA SER A 702 10.33 -16.74 -21.61
C SER A 702 10.78 -16.69 -23.06
N PHE A 703 10.33 -15.68 -23.81
CA PHE A 703 10.72 -15.38 -25.19
C PHE A 703 11.35 -13.98 -25.22
N PRO A 704 12.61 -13.84 -24.79
CA PRO A 704 13.24 -12.54 -24.65
C PRO A 704 13.40 -11.81 -25.98
N PRO A 705 13.30 -10.46 -25.98
CA PRO A 705 12.93 -9.59 -24.86
C PRO A 705 11.41 -9.36 -24.71
N TYR A 706 10.56 -9.98 -25.53
CA TYR A 706 9.22 -9.46 -25.81
C TYR A 706 8.09 -10.10 -25.01
N LEU A 707 8.16 -11.39 -24.73
CA LEU A 707 7.00 -12.14 -24.21
C LEU A 707 7.41 -13.14 -23.15
N THR A 708 6.48 -13.44 -22.25
CA THR A 708 6.61 -14.52 -21.26
C THR A 708 5.32 -15.31 -21.20
N LEU A 709 5.41 -16.64 -21.23
CA LEU A 709 4.31 -17.53 -20.91
C LEU A 709 4.28 -17.75 -19.39
N VAL A 710 3.16 -17.40 -18.78
CA VAL A 710 2.95 -17.51 -17.33
C VAL A 710 1.76 -18.39 -17.02
N GLU A 711 1.91 -19.20 -15.98
CA GLU A 711 0.80 -19.87 -15.31
C GLU A 711 0.28 -18.98 -14.18
N CYS A 712 -1.03 -18.88 -14.04
CA CYS A 712 -1.70 -18.08 -13.02
C CYS A 712 -2.66 -18.96 -12.22
N GLN A 713 -2.47 -19.03 -10.90
CA GLN A 713 -3.39 -19.69 -9.98
C GLN A 713 -4.23 -18.66 -9.23
N LEU A 714 -5.55 -18.84 -9.24
CA LEU A 714 -6.50 -17.92 -8.62
C LEU A 714 -7.00 -18.41 -7.26
N GLU A 715 -6.68 -17.70 -6.19
CA GLU A 715 -7.37 -17.87 -4.89
C GLU A 715 -8.77 -17.22 -4.93
N THR A 716 -8.88 -16.06 -5.58
CA THR A 716 -10.14 -15.29 -5.68
C THR A 716 -10.62 -15.21 -7.13
N GLY A 717 -11.93 -15.01 -7.32
CA GLY A 717 -12.52 -14.78 -8.64
C GLY A 717 -13.13 -13.38 -8.79
N ARG A 718 -12.33 -12.37 -9.16
CA ARG A 718 -12.83 -11.02 -9.51
C ARG A 718 -12.92 -10.84 -11.03
N THR A 719 -13.79 -9.95 -11.47
CA THR A 719 -13.93 -9.60 -12.90
C THR A 719 -12.61 -9.06 -13.43
N HIS A 720 -12.14 -9.60 -14.56
CA HIS A 720 -10.86 -9.25 -15.20
C HIS A 720 -9.61 -9.44 -14.30
N GLN A 721 -9.65 -10.29 -13.28
CA GLN A 721 -8.61 -10.31 -12.24
C GLN A 721 -7.19 -10.50 -12.80
N ILE A 722 -6.94 -11.56 -13.58
CA ILE A 722 -5.61 -11.83 -14.15
C ILE A 722 -5.17 -10.67 -15.04
N ARG A 723 -6.07 -10.17 -15.90
CA ARG A 723 -5.80 -9.04 -16.81
C ARG A 723 -5.34 -7.80 -16.06
N VAL A 724 -6.04 -7.45 -14.99
CA VAL A 724 -5.75 -6.27 -14.16
C VAL A 724 -4.48 -6.46 -13.34
N HIS A 725 -4.29 -7.63 -12.70
CA HIS A 725 -3.12 -7.93 -11.89
C HIS A 725 -1.84 -7.98 -12.73
N MET A 726 -1.87 -8.67 -13.87
CA MET A 726 -0.72 -8.74 -14.77
C MET A 726 -0.38 -7.34 -15.33
N THR A 727 -1.40 -6.53 -15.65
CA THR A 727 -1.18 -5.14 -16.02
C THR A 727 -0.63 -4.29 -14.86
N SER A 728 -1.03 -4.54 -13.60
CA SER A 728 -0.54 -3.77 -12.45
C SER A 728 0.93 -4.03 -12.12
N ILE A 729 1.45 -5.19 -12.52
CA ILE A 729 2.87 -5.51 -12.48
C ILE A 729 3.60 -5.25 -13.81
N GLN A 730 3.00 -4.46 -14.71
CA GLN A 730 3.58 -4.04 -16.01
C GLN A 730 3.80 -5.16 -17.04
N HIS A 731 3.15 -6.31 -16.86
CA HIS A 731 3.15 -7.41 -17.81
C HIS A 731 1.74 -7.65 -18.34
N PRO A 732 1.11 -6.67 -19.02
CA PRO A 732 -0.25 -6.86 -19.51
C PRO A 732 -0.32 -8.03 -20.49
N LEU A 733 -1.50 -8.63 -20.61
CA LEU A 733 -1.69 -9.76 -21.51
C LEU A 733 -1.48 -9.37 -22.97
N PHE A 734 -0.81 -10.25 -23.71
CA PHE A 734 -0.66 -10.14 -25.14
C PHE A 734 -2.03 -10.13 -25.83
N ALA A 735 -2.18 -9.27 -26.85
CA ALA A 735 -3.43 -9.05 -27.58
C ALA A 735 -4.66 -8.64 -26.73
N ASP A 736 -4.48 -8.15 -25.50
CA ASP A 736 -5.58 -7.63 -24.69
C ASP A 736 -5.98 -6.21 -25.13
N SER A 737 -7.13 -6.08 -25.78
CA SER A 737 -7.63 -4.79 -26.30
C SER A 737 -8.03 -3.79 -25.21
N ALA A 738 -8.32 -4.24 -23.99
CA ALA A 738 -8.79 -3.39 -22.90
C ALA A 738 -7.64 -2.92 -21.99
N TYR A 739 -6.67 -3.79 -21.70
CA TYR A 739 -5.58 -3.50 -20.76
C TYR A 739 -4.19 -3.52 -21.39
N GLY A 740 -4.02 -4.21 -22.53
CA GLY A 740 -2.74 -4.40 -23.20
C GLY A 740 -2.38 -3.26 -24.13
N ARG A 741 -1.48 -2.38 -23.69
CA ARG A 741 -0.62 -1.63 -24.60
C ARG A 741 0.79 -2.20 -24.48
N PRO A 742 1.49 -2.48 -25.59
CA PRO A 742 2.89 -2.87 -25.53
C PRO A 742 3.71 -1.75 -24.88
N PRO A 743 4.78 -2.08 -24.13
CA PRO A 743 5.70 -1.09 -23.59
C PRO A 743 6.29 -0.22 -24.71
N LYS A 744 6.49 1.08 -24.45
CA LYS A 744 7.05 2.02 -25.44
C LYS A 744 8.45 1.53 -25.87
N GLY A 745 8.67 1.37 -27.17
CA GLY A 745 9.94 0.96 -27.75
C GLY A 745 10.09 -0.53 -28.08
N LEU A 746 9.12 -1.39 -27.70
CA LEU A 746 9.11 -2.82 -28.04
C LEU A 746 8.07 -3.14 -29.14
N PHE A 747 8.23 -2.55 -30.32
CA PHE A 747 7.35 -2.81 -31.46
C PHE A 747 8.13 -3.48 -32.61
N ILE A 748 7.86 -4.77 -32.83
CA ILE A 748 8.21 -5.50 -34.05
C ILE A 748 6.91 -5.73 -34.83
N ASP A 749 6.95 -5.54 -36.15
CA ASP A 749 5.78 -5.72 -37.04
C ASP A 749 5.17 -7.13 -36.94
N ASP A 750 5.99 -8.17 -36.78
CA ASP A 750 5.55 -9.57 -36.64
C ASP A 750 4.66 -9.79 -35.40
N LEU A 751 4.99 -9.17 -34.26
CA LEU A 751 4.19 -9.29 -33.03
C LEU A 751 2.86 -8.53 -33.14
N LYS A 752 2.83 -7.46 -33.94
CA LYS A 752 1.59 -6.74 -34.24
C LYS A 752 0.67 -7.60 -35.11
N GLU A 753 1.21 -8.26 -36.13
CA GLU A 753 0.46 -9.19 -36.97
C GLU A 753 -0.05 -10.38 -36.14
N ALA A 754 0.80 -10.97 -35.28
CA ALA A 754 0.40 -12.06 -34.38
C ALA A 754 -0.72 -11.63 -33.41
N SER A 755 -0.62 -10.43 -32.82
CA SER A 755 -1.67 -9.88 -31.96
C SER A 755 -2.98 -9.66 -32.72
N GLN A 756 -2.92 -9.21 -33.99
CA GLN A 756 -4.10 -9.02 -34.84
C GLN A 756 -4.71 -10.33 -35.31
N LYS A 757 -3.91 -11.38 -35.49
CA LYS A 757 -4.39 -12.74 -35.81
C LYS A 757 -5.08 -13.39 -34.62
N LEU A 758 -4.58 -13.20 -33.40
CA LEU A 758 -5.15 -13.80 -32.20
C LEU A 758 -6.55 -13.23 -31.87
N ARG A 759 -6.80 -11.93 -32.11
CA ARG A 759 -8.11 -11.24 -31.95
C ARG A 759 -8.76 -11.36 -30.56
N ARG A 760 -8.05 -11.85 -29.56
CA ARG A 760 -8.48 -12.05 -28.17
C ARG A 760 -7.30 -11.88 -27.24
N GLN A 761 -7.54 -11.64 -25.94
CA GLN A 761 -6.46 -11.73 -24.96
C GLN A 761 -5.86 -13.14 -24.97
N ALA A 762 -4.54 -13.22 -24.91
CA ALA A 762 -3.80 -14.46 -24.75
C ALA A 762 -3.96 -14.99 -23.32
N LEU A 763 -5.16 -15.50 -23.01
CA LEU A 763 -5.54 -16.08 -21.73
C LEU A 763 -6.38 -17.34 -21.96
N HIS A 764 -6.07 -18.40 -21.21
CA HIS A 764 -6.75 -19.68 -21.30
C HIS A 764 -6.90 -20.30 -19.91
N ALA A 765 -8.12 -20.72 -19.54
CA ALA A 765 -8.41 -21.48 -18.32
C ALA A 765 -8.03 -22.95 -18.54
N LYS A 766 -6.79 -23.29 -18.19
CA LYS A 766 -6.14 -24.56 -18.52
C LYS A 766 -6.63 -25.72 -17.66
N SER A 767 -6.70 -25.51 -16.34
CA SER A 767 -7.01 -26.58 -15.40
C SER A 767 -8.00 -26.12 -14.32
N LEU A 768 -8.88 -27.05 -13.96
CA LEU A 768 -9.91 -26.90 -12.96
C LEU A 768 -9.95 -28.17 -12.10
N SER A 769 -9.72 -28.02 -10.79
CA SER A 769 -9.72 -29.12 -9.84
C SER A 769 -10.63 -28.82 -8.65
N PHE A 770 -11.55 -29.73 -8.32
CA PHE A 770 -12.55 -29.58 -7.25
C PHE A 770 -13.09 -30.93 -6.78
N LEU A 771 -13.80 -30.94 -5.65
CA LEU A 771 -14.53 -32.13 -5.20
C LEU A 771 -15.90 -32.16 -5.88
N HIS A 772 -16.29 -33.28 -6.46
CA HIS A 772 -17.61 -33.47 -6.99
C HIS A 772 -18.65 -33.23 -5.87
N PRO A 773 -19.65 -32.34 -6.06
CA PRO A 773 -20.48 -31.84 -4.96
C PRO A 773 -21.40 -32.90 -4.33
N ILE A 774 -21.64 -34.03 -5.02
CA ILE A 774 -22.49 -35.11 -4.53
C ILE A 774 -21.65 -36.31 -4.07
N SER A 775 -20.94 -36.96 -5.01
CA SER A 775 -20.08 -38.12 -4.71
C SER A 775 -18.85 -37.81 -3.84
N GLY A 776 -18.38 -36.56 -3.79
CA GLY A 776 -17.17 -36.18 -3.06
C GLY A 776 -15.85 -36.59 -3.73
N GLU A 777 -15.88 -37.17 -4.93
CA GLU A 777 -14.68 -37.58 -5.67
C GLU A 777 -13.87 -36.38 -6.16
N ASN A 778 -12.54 -36.52 -6.27
CA ASN A 778 -11.70 -35.47 -6.86
C ASN A 778 -11.85 -35.45 -8.38
N ILE A 779 -12.32 -34.33 -8.91
CA ILE A 779 -12.31 -34.03 -10.34
C ILE A 779 -11.12 -33.12 -10.62
N ASP A 780 -10.19 -33.59 -11.45
CA ASP A 780 -9.04 -32.80 -11.92
C ASP A 780 -8.96 -32.86 -13.44
N LEU A 781 -9.31 -31.73 -14.08
CA LEU A 781 -9.38 -31.61 -15.52
C LEU A 781 -8.31 -30.64 -15.99
N THR A 782 -7.54 -31.03 -17.01
CA THR A 782 -6.51 -30.21 -17.63
C THR A 782 -6.60 -30.29 -19.14
N LEU A 783 -6.73 -29.14 -19.80
CA LEU A 783 -6.66 -29.04 -21.24
C LEU A 783 -5.20 -28.98 -21.70
N ILE A 784 -4.85 -29.82 -22.66
CA ILE A 784 -3.53 -29.80 -23.30
C ILE A 784 -3.55 -28.71 -24.37
N CYS A 785 -2.96 -27.56 -24.07
CA CYS A 785 -2.84 -26.45 -25.01
C CYS A 785 -1.75 -26.76 -26.05
N ARG A 786 -2.05 -27.60 -27.05
CA ARG A 786 -1.05 -27.98 -28.08
C ARG A 786 -0.95 -26.99 -29.24
N LYS A 787 -1.87 -26.03 -29.41
CA LYS A 787 -1.90 -25.11 -30.58
C LYS A 787 -2.54 -23.72 -30.38
N THR A 788 -2.93 -23.31 -29.16
CA THR A 788 -3.96 -22.24 -28.99
C THR A 788 -3.51 -20.94 -28.32
N LEU A 789 -2.28 -20.86 -27.80
CA LEU A 789 -1.70 -19.65 -27.19
C LEU A 789 -0.48 -19.19 -27.95
#